data_AF-A0A6L8IMW9-F1
#
_entry.id   AF-A0A6L8IMW9-F1
#
_cell.length_a   1.000
_cell.length_b   1.000
_cell.length_c   1.000
_cell.angle_alpha   90.00
_cell.angle_beta   90.00
_cell.angle_gamma   90.00
#
_symmetry.space_group_name_H-M   'P 1'
#
loop_
_entity.id
_entity.type
_entity.pdbx_description
1 polymer ?
#
loop_
_entity_poly.entity_id
_entity_poly.type
_entity_poly.pdbx_seq_one_letter_code
_entity_poly.pdbx_strand_id
1 'polypeptide(L)'
;MARTRLPPMRLAVADSGLRRSLNDWLAVAAAELRSVRQLARTWVFIGIGFGVMGTAYGYYSYLHSSVSVGFLSAGDLLPRFATAYFKSYVLWFFMAAIVFLAFDLRSRDERERISEVFDSRAVSNLPVIGGRLAAIVLVVAMALGGAILLIQTVGTVGRELGWPVDPLEPVATFTFFFVDAIPALILWSAIVGFLAVGLRKRLTIAVAALALLGLHMWSFALTPAYLLPTVSLIHIHDNLASDLAPRFAAAENYLQRGSLLLVAGALVVWAAALHERSDGRSSGKRLLFGTLLATLGAVGMGVVVLRCVEDIRVREGWLASHENIPSVVWPGVEHIRGDVVIDPGTTLELDIEMRLLAPADPTALVFSFNPGLAVAEVRLGNAEVPFTHSNGLLVVEPLQGLTKDSKTTLALVASGIPQANFAYLDSAVDWRRESSRNGILWLGTAGGIFGKRYVALMPGLRWLPVPGPSIDGVPRGHFPTVDLTVTVPDGWLVAGPGRRHRQDDGSYRFRPATPVSEVGLFASRFERHAIAVAGVELELLRHPDHQRGLRHFADVADRIESRLERIFEEAVEMGIPYPYDGFSVVEIPTYLRTYGGGSRLDTAMALPGMLLLREHGFPYSDLGRFDSLPTGIPGGTEAFKVQRLETLFRTFIDPGSASRALARNLVGLQTTADGPGAQALDYVCEGLGIEIFNTTSSRVINPTIYTAHDFSADASFGSTVTQMVRGLRNQFQRETRRGFVTDQYVVPSMWERAASTSLVELDLESNPSRAIRAFGLRARAAVLSLFEGMGRSRSAAFLAELRRRHAGGTFDARDFNAAASAVGVDLGGLIGDWLNETALPGFMVSRARVVRIADDGEVDRATRPVFTSATASRFQGSFA
;
A
#
# COMPACT_ATOMS: atom_id res chain seq x y z
N MET A 1 -38.16 43.24 59.77
CA MET A 1 -39.00 42.54 58.79
C MET A 1 -38.93 43.28 57.45
N ALA A 2 -38.10 42.82 56.51
CA ALA A 2 -38.17 43.24 55.11
C ALA A 2 -37.46 42.17 54.26
N ARG A 3 -38.24 41.23 53.70
CA ARG A 3 -37.76 40.27 52.69
C ARG A 3 -37.88 40.93 51.32
N THR A 4 -36.75 41.31 50.73
CA THR A 4 -36.63 41.71 49.33
C THR A 4 -36.78 40.47 48.43
N ARG A 5 -37.87 40.39 47.67
CA ARG A 5 -38.05 39.41 46.59
C ARG A 5 -37.30 39.89 45.35
N LEU A 6 -36.26 39.17 44.94
CA LEU A 6 -35.72 39.22 43.58
C LEU A 6 -36.68 38.49 42.62
N PRO A 7 -36.93 38.98 41.39
CA PRO A 7 -37.73 38.26 40.40
C PRO A 7 -36.89 37.22 39.65
N PRO A 8 -37.33 35.95 39.52
CA PRO A 8 -36.73 34.98 38.63
C PRO A 8 -37.46 35.01 37.28
N MET A 9 -37.01 35.82 36.32
CA MET A 9 -37.66 35.86 35.00
C MET A 9 -36.71 36.26 33.86
N ARG A 10 -35.66 35.47 33.64
CA ARG A 10 -34.88 35.53 32.37
C ARG A 10 -34.49 34.17 31.78
N LEU A 11 -34.50 33.09 32.56
CA LEU A 11 -34.16 31.74 32.07
C LEU A 11 -35.35 31.01 31.39
N ALA A 12 -36.59 31.21 31.85
CA ALA A 12 -37.77 30.51 31.30
C ALA A 12 -38.21 31.01 29.91
N VAL A 13 -37.98 32.29 29.58
CA VAL A 13 -38.38 32.89 28.29
C VAL A 13 -37.45 32.44 27.16
N ALA A 14 -36.14 32.30 27.43
CA ALA A 14 -35.16 31.79 26.46
C ALA A 14 -35.46 30.33 26.05
N ASP A 15 -35.84 29.47 27.01
CA ASP A 15 -36.19 28.06 26.77
C ASP A 15 -37.46 27.94 25.91
N SER A 16 -38.46 28.82 26.13
CA SER A 16 -39.70 28.83 25.33
C SER A 16 -39.49 29.24 23.86
N GLY A 17 -38.59 30.20 23.59
CA GLY A 17 -38.27 30.69 22.24
C GLY A 17 -37.45 29.71 21.41
N LEU A 18 -36.48 29.03 22.04
CA LEU A 18 -35.65 28.02 21.38
C LEU A 18 -36.46 26.78 21.03
N ARG A 19 -37.31 26.30 21.95
CA ARG A 19 -38.27 25.21 21.69
C ARG A 19 -39.24 25.54 20.56
N ARG A 20 -39.79 26.75 20.52
CA ARG A 20 -40.67 27.20 19.41
C ARG A 20 -39.91 27.19 18.07
N SER A 21 -38.70 27.73 18.05
CA SER A 21 -37.86 27.76 16.83
C SER A 21 -37.50 26.35 16.34
N LEU A 22 -37.25 25.41 17.26
CA LEU A 22 -36.98 24.00 16.93
C LEU A 22 -38.24 23.32 16.38
N ASN A 23 -39.40 23.55 16.99
CA ASN A 23 -40.67 23.00 16.52
C ASN A 23 -41.04 23.53 15.13
N ASP A 24 -40.79 24.82 14.86
CA ASP A 24 -41.00 25.40 13.54
C ASP A 24 -40.05 24.78 12.50
N TRP A 25 -38.76 24.58 12.85
CA TRP A 25 -37.79 23.91 11.99
C TRP A 25 -38.19 22.47 11.67
N LEU A 26 -38.62 21.70 12.68
CA LEU A 26 -39.10 20.32 12.51
C LEU A 26 -40.36 20.26 11.66
N ALA A 27 -41.30 21.18 11.86
CA ALA A 27 -42.53 21.26 11.08
C ALA A 27 -42.23 21.55 9.59
N VAL A 28 -41.32 22.48 9.32
CA VAL A 28 -40.88 22.78 7.95
C VAL A 28 -40.14 21.57 7.35
N ALA A 29 -39.22 20.96 8.09
CA ALA A 29 -38.50 19.78 7.60
C ALA A 29 -39.45 18.62 7.28
N ALA A 30 -40.45 18.36 8.13
CA ALA A 30 -41.45 17.32 7.88
C ALA A 30 -42.39 17.65 6.70
N ALA A 31 -42.73 18.92 6.51
CA ALA A 31 -43.49 19.37 5.34
C ALA A 31 -42.68 19.18 4.06
N GLU A 32 -41.42 19.63 4.05
CA GLU A 32 -40.53 19.49 2.90
C GLU A 32 -40.23 18.04 2.58
N LEU A 33 -40.04 17.18 3.59
CA LEU A 33 -39.83 15.75 3.40
C LEU A 33 -40.99 15.08 2.66
N ARG A 34 -42.24 15.43 3.01
CA ARG A 34 -43.44 14.94 2.31
C ARG A 34 -43.48 15.46 0.88
N SER A 35 -43.14 16.73 0.69
CA SER A 35 -43.18 17.39 -0.61
C SER A 35 -42.12 16.81 -1.56
N VAL A 36 -40.89 16.60 -1.10
CA VAL A 36 -39.78 16.02 -1.86
C VAL A 36 -40.05 14.56 -2.23
N ARG A 37 -40.71 13.79 -1.35
CA ARG A 37 -41.13 12.41 -1.63
C ARG A 37 -42.19 12.29 -2.74
N GLN A 38 -42.98 13.34 -2.97
CA GLN A 38 -44.00 13.33 -4.04
C GLN A 38 -43.40 13.70 -5.41
N LEU A 39 -42.19 14.23 -5.46
CA LEU A 39 -41.54 14.58 -6.73
C LEU A 39 -41.01 13.33 -7.44
N ALA A 40 -41.44 13.12 -8.69
CA ALA A 40 -40.96 12.02 -9.53
C ALA A 40 -39.43 12.01 -9.67
N ARG A 41 -38.81 13.20 -9.81
CA ARG A 41 -37.34 13.31 -9.93
C ARG A 41 -36.59 12.76 -8.72
N THR A 42 -37.16 12.83 -7.52
CA THR A 42 -36.55 12.30 -6.30
C THR A 42 -36.35 10.80 -6.43
N TRP A 43 -37.40 10.08 -6.83
CA TRP A 43 -37.33 8.64 -7.07
C TRP A 43 -36.43 8.26 -8.24
N VAL A 44 -36.35 9.11 -9.28
CA VAL A 44 -35.38 8.95 -10.38
C VAL A 44 -33.94 9.02 -9.84
N PHE A 45 -33.58 10.04 -9.06
CA PHE A 45 -32.23 10.16 -8.49
C PHE A 45 -31.90 9.04 -7.50
N ILE A 46 -32.87 8.61 -6.68
CA ILE A 46 -32.71 7.46 -5.79
C ILE A 46 -32.47 6.19 -6.61
N GLY A 47 -33.31 5.91 -7.61
CA GLY A 47 -33.17 4.73 -8.47
C GLY A 47 -31.84 4.72 -9.23
N ILE A 48 -31.43 5.86 -9.80
CA ILE A 48 -30.12 6.01 -10.45
C ILE A 48 -28.99 5.82 -9.42
N GLY A 49 -29.11 6.37 -8.21
CA GLY A 49 -28.10 6.21 -7.16
C GLY A 49 -27.91 4.75 -6.75
N PHE A 50 -29.00 4.01 -6.55
CA PHE A 50 -28.96 2.57 -6.32
C PHE A 50 -28.34 1.83 -7.52
N GLY A 51 -28.71 2.21 -8.75
CA GLY A 51 -28.15 1.65 -9.98
C GLY A 51 -26.64 1.89 -10.11
N VAL A 52 -26.16 3.11 -9.87
CA VAL A 52 -24.73 3.48 -9.90
C VAL A 52 -23.96 2.70 -8.85
N MET A 53 -24.45 2.66 -7.62
CA MET A 53 -23.79 1.94 -6.53
C MET A 53 -23.76 0.43 -6.76
N GLY A 54 -24.91 -0.15 -7.15
CA GLY A 54 -25.01 -1.58 -7.46
C GLY A 54 -24.17 -1.99 -8.66
N THR A 55 -24.14 -1.16 -9.72
CA THR A 55 -23.32 -1.42 -10.92
C THR A 55 -21.84 -1.39 -10.59
N ALA A 56 -21.38 -0.39 -9.84
CA ALA A 56 -19.97 -0.33 -9.47
C ALA A 56 -19.57 -1.44 -8.49
N TYR A 57 -20.40 -1.74 -7.48
CA TYR A 57 -20.18 -2.89 -6.59
C TYR A 57 -20.09 -4.21 -7.38
N GLY A 58 -21.04 -4.47 -8.27
CA GLY A 58 -21.05 -5.64 -9.13
C GLY A 58 -19.88 -5.68 -10.10
N TYR A 59 -19.49 -4.54 -10.68
CA TYR A 59 -18.35 -4.41 -11.59
C TYR A 59 -17.04 -4.77 -10.90
N TYR A 60 -16.74 -4.16 -9.75
CA TYR A 60 -15.52 -4.45 -9.01
C TYR A 60 -15.50 -5.88 -8.43
N SER A 61 -16.66 -6.40 -7.99
CA SER A 61 -16.78 -7.82 -7.58
C SER A 61 -16.47 -8.77 -8.74
N TYR A 62 -16.99 -8.48 -9.93
CA TYR A 62 -16.70 -9.24 -11.15
C TYR A 62 -15.23 -9.14 -11.57
N LEU A 63 -14.63 -7.94 -11.49
CA LEU A 63 -13.21 -7.74 -11.76
C LEU A 63 -12.34 -8.55 -10.82
N HIS A 64 -12.60 -8.44 -9.51
CA HIS A 64 -11.93 -9.20 -8.47
C HIS A 64 -11.99 -10.70 -8.77
N SER A 65 -13.17 -11.25 -9.02
CA SER A 65 -13.36 -12.66 -9.40
C SER A 65 -12.57 -13.05 -10.64
N SER A 66 -12.51 -12.18 -11.64
CA SER A 66 -11.85 -12.45 -12.92
C SER A 66 -10.33 -12.44 -12.86
N VAL A 67 -9.78 -11.68 -11.91
CA VAL A 67 -8.34 -11.50 -11.74
C VAL A 67 -7.77 -12.43 -10.66
N SER A 68 -8.58 -12.84 -9.67
CA SER A 68 -8.20 -13.73 -8.55
C SER A 68 -7.58 -15.06 -8.97
N VAL A 69 -7.87 -15.54 -10.18
CA VAL A 69 -7.32 -16.80 -10.72
C VAL A 69 -5.83 -16.69 -11.09
N GLY A 70 -5.31 -15.48 -11.31
CA GLY A 70 -3.96 -15.27 -11.82
C GLY A 70 -3.07 -14.34 -11.00
N PHE A 71 -3.62 -13.63 -10.01
CA PHE A 71 -2.91 -12.60 -9.26
C PHE A 71 -3.23 -12.70 -7.78
N LEU A 72 -2.19 -12.82 -6.95
CA LEU A 72 -2.32 -12.94 -5.50
C LEU A 72 -2.88 -11.65 -4.89
N SER A 73 -2.47 -10.51 -5.44
CA SER A 73 -2.91 -9.14 -5.15
C SER A 73 -4.34 -8.79 -5.61
N ALA A 74 -5.11 -9.71 -6.22
CA ALA A 74 -6.38 -9.39 -6.88
C ALA A 74 -7.40 -8.67 -5.98
N GLY A 75 -7.37 -8.85 -4.66
CA GLY A 75 -8.26 -8.15 -3.73
C GLY A 75 -8.03 -6.64 -3.63
N ASP A 76 -7.00 -6.08 -4.28
CA ASP A 76 -6.95 -4.63 -4.57
C ASP A 76 -8.24 -4.18 -5.30
N LEU A 77 -8.83 -5.04 -6.13
CA LEU A 77 -10.06 -4.76 -6.87
C LEU A 77 -11.34 -5.11 -6.08
N LEU A 78 -11.22 -5.71 -4.89
CA LEU A 78 -12.37 -6.13 -4.10
C LEU A 78 -13.06 -4.89 -3.48
N PRO A 79 -14.38 -4.70 -3.68
CA PRO A 79 -15.11 -3.55 -3.13
C PRO A 79 -14.95 -3.37 -1.61
N ARG A 80 -14.71 -4.47 -0.88
CA ARG A 80 -14.46 -4.47 0.55
C ARG A 80 -13.33 -3.52 0.95
N PHE A 81 -12.21 -3.57 0.22
CA PHE A 81 -10.99 -2.82 0.54
C PHE A 81 -10.81 -1.58 -0.34
N ALA A 82 -11.29 -1.61 -1.59
CA ALA A 82 -11.19 -0.55 -2.60
C ALA A 82 -12.14 0.65 -2.37
N THR A 83 -12.24 1.09 -1.12
CA THR A 83 -13.36 1.94 -0.71
C THR A 83 -13.22 3.40 -1.16
N ALA A 84 -12.02 3.97 -1.28
CA ALA A 84 -11.86 5.40 -1.54
C ALA A 84 -12.27 5.82 -2.96
N TYR A 85 -11.95 5.01 -3.98
CA TYR A 85 -12.35 5.33 -5.35
C TYR A 85 -13.86 5.22 -5.53
N PHE A 86 -14.47 4.12 -5.11
CA PHE A 86 -15.92 3.96 -5.23
C PHE A 86 -16.68 5.03 -4.43
N LYS A 87 -16.28 5.28 -3.17
CA LYS A 87 -16.97 6.23 -2.28
C LYS A 87 -16.90 7.68 -2.77
N SER A 88 -15.78 8.12 -3.34
CA SER A 88 -15.65 9.49 -3.88
C SER A 88 -16.67 9.76 -5.00
N TYR A 89 -16.78 8.83 -5.97
CA TYR A 89 -17.72 8.96 -7.08
C TYR A 89 -19.18 8.89 -6.60
N VAL A 90 -19.47 8.00 -5.65
CA VAL A 90 -20.80 7.90 -5.04
C VAL A 90 -21.17 9.21 -4.33
N LEU A 91 -20.25 9.80 -3.57
CA LEU A 91 -20.49 11.05 -2.87
C LEU A 91 -20.75 12.20 -3.86
N TRP A 92 -19.94 12.34 -4.91
CA TRP A 92 -20.16 13.36 -5.94
C TRP A 92 -21.48 13.19 -6.68
N PHE A 93 -21.90 11.94 -6.95
CA PHE A 93 -23.22 11.68 -7.53
C PHE A 93 -24.34 12.19 -6.62
N PHE A 94 -24.30 11.88 -5.32
CA PHE A 94 -25.33 12.34 -4.38
C PHE A 94 -25.28 13.85 -4.13
N MET A 95 -24.10 14.48 -4.19
CA MET A 95 -23.96 15.93 -4.22
C MET A 95 -24.62 16.53 -5.47
N ALA A 96 -24.40 15.96 -6.65
CA ALA A 96 -25.09 16.38 -7.87
C ALA A 96 -26.62 16.21 -7.75
N ALA A 97 -27.10 15.11 -7.16
CA ALA A 97 -28.52 14.90 -6.89
C ALA A 97 -29.11 15.99 -5.98
N ILE A 98 -28.39 16.42 -4.93
CA ILE A 98 -28.80 17.56 -4.08
C ILE A 98 -29.00 18.83 -4.91
N VAL A 99 -28.13 19.11 -5.90
CA VAL A 99 -28.32 20.28 -6.79
C VAL A 99 -29.70 20.23 -7.43
N PHE A 100 -30.07 19.10 -8.03
CA PHE A 100 -31.36 18.95 -8.71
C PHE A 100 -32.57 18.82 -7.78
N LEU A 101 -32.36 18.49 -6.50
CA LEU A 101 -33.44 18.48 -5.52
C LEU A 101 -33.67 19.86 -4.89
N ALA A 102 -32.61 20.66 -4.73
CA ALA A 102 -32.67 21.95 -4.03
C ALA A 102 -32.76 23.18 -4.95
N PHE A 103 -32.39 23.09 -6.24
CA PHE A 103 -32.27 24.27 -7.11
C PHE A 103 -33.58 25.01 -7.40
N ASP A 104 -34.74 24.38 -7.23
CA ASP A 104 -36.04 24.96 -7.59
C ASP A 104 -36.87 25.42 -6.39
N LEU A 105 -36.33 25.33 -5.17
CA LEU A 105 -37.02 25.65 -3.90
C LEU A 105 -37.78 26.99 -3.97
N ARG A 106 -37.13 28.05 -4.43
CA ARG A 106 -37.77 29.38 -4.58
C ARG A 106 -38.89 29.39 -5.62
N SER A 107 -38.63 28.82 -6.80
CA SER A 107 -39.63 28.78 -7.87
C SER A 107 -40.84 27.92 -7.52
N ARG A 108 -40.66 26.96 -6.60
CA ARG A 108 -41.73 26.16 -6.02
C ARG A 108 -42.53 26.98 -5.01
N ASP A 109 -41.87 27.74 -4.16
CA ASP A 109 -42.54 28.63 -3.20
C ASP A 109 -43.48 29.63 -3.88
N GLU A 110 -43.01 30.23 -4.97
CA GLU A 110 -43.79 31.18 -5.78
C GLU A 110 -45.00 30.48 -6.43
N ARG A 111 -44.85 29.24 -6.89
CA ARG A 111 -45.93 28.45 -7.52
C ARG A 111 -46.97 27.96 -6.51
N GLU A 112 -46.52 27.52 -5.34
CA GLU A 112 -47.37 26.95 -4.27
C GLU A 112 -47.91 28.04 -3.33
N ARG A 113 -47.62 29.33 -3.60
CA ARG A 113 -48.08 30.50 -2.82
C ARG A 113 -47.80 30.37 -1.32
N ILE A 114 -46.62 29.86 -0.99
CA ILE A 114 -46.22 29.59 0.40
C ILE A 114 -46.21 30.87 1.26
N SER A 115 -46.11 32.06 0.64
CA SER A 115 -46.27 33.34 1.33
C SER A 115 -47.59 33.46 2.10
N GLU A 116 -48.71 32.97 1.55
CA GLU A 116 -50.04 33.03 2.18
C GLU A 116 -50.08 32.23 3.51
N VAL A 117 -49.32 31.14 3.58
CA VAL A 117 -49.18 30.33 4.81
C VAL A 117 -48.37 31.08 5.87
N PHE A 118 -47.30 31.76 5.47
CA PHE A 118 -46.47 32.53 6.41
C PHE A 118 -47.16 33.80 6.93
N ASP A 119 -48.13 34.34 6.19
CA ASP A 119 -48.99 35.44 6.67
C ASP A 119 -49.93 34.96 7.80
N SER A 120 -50.39 33.71 7.74
CA SER A 120 -51.21 33.10 8.80
C SER A 120 -50.42 32.63 10.03
N ARG A 121 -49.13 32.30 9.86
CA ARG A 121 -48.23 31.86 10.93
C ARG A 121 -46.83 32.45 10.71
N ALA A 122 -46.47 33.42 11.53
CA ALA A 122 -45.16 34.09 11.46
C ALA A 122 -44.01 33.15 11.87
N VAL A 123 -43.34 32.55 10.88
CA VAL A 123 -42.13 31.73 11.06
C VAL A 123 -40.90 32.52 10.61
N SER A 124 -39.78 32.37 11.31
CA SER A 124 -38.51 33.01 10.93
C SER A 124 -37.84 32.34 9.71
N ASN A 125 -37.08 33.09 8.90
CA ASN A 125 -36.35 32.61 7.72
C ASN A 125 -35.38 31.47 8.05
N LEU A 126 -34.74 31.50 9.22
CA LEU A 126 -33.72 30.52 9.57
C LEU A 126 -34.31 29.11 9.77
N PRO A 127 -35.39 28.91 10.58
CA PRO A 127 -36.12 27.66 10.62
C PRO A 127 -36.65 27.19 9.26
N VAL A 128 -37.11 28.11 8.41
CA VAL A 128 -37.65 27.77 7.08
C VAL A 128 -36.57 27.22 6.15
N ILE A 129 -35.49 27.97 5.93
CA ILE A 129 -34.40 27.55 5.04
C ILE A 129 -33.69 26.33 5.62
N GLY A 130 -33.33 26.38 6.90
CA GLY A 130 -32.64 25.27 7.57
C GLY A 130 -33.46 23.99 7.55
N GLY A 131 -34.77 24.06 7.78
CA GLY A 131 -35.65 22.89 7.81
C GLY A 131 -35.77 22.23 6.44
N ARG A 132 -35.86 23.04 5.37
CA ARG A 132 -35.93 22.52 3.99
C ARG A 132 -34.65 21.84 3.54
N LEU A 133 -33.51 22.50 3.76
CA LEU A 133 -32.20 21.93 3.41
C LEU A 133 -31.95 20.63 4.19
N ALA A 134 -32.31 20.59 5.47
CA ALA A 134 -32.21 19.39 6.28
C ALA A 134 -33.09 18.25 5.76
N ALA A 135 -34.30 18.52 5.29
CA ALA A 135 -35.16 17.51 4.67
C ALA A 135 -34.54 16.92 3.39
N ILE A 136 -33.93 17.75 2.55
CA ILE A 136 -33.24 17.30 1.32
C ILE A 136 -32.04 16.42 1.68
N VAL A 137 -31.21 16.86 2.64
CA VAL A 137 -30.07 16.07 3.14
C VAL A 137 -30.56 14.74 3.69
N LEU A 138 -31.64 14.73 4.48
CA LEU A 138 -32.19 13.50 5.07
C LEU A 138 -32.67 12.52 3.99
N VAL A 139 -33.39 12.98 2.95
CA VAL A 139 -33.82 12.13 1.83
C VAL A 139 -32.63 11.48 1.13
N VAL A 140 -31.60 12.27 0.83
CA VAL A 140 -30.40 11.79 0.14
C VAL A 140 -29.58 10.85 1.02
N ALA A 141 -29.42 11.18 2.30
CA ALA A 141 -28.72 10.34 3.28
C ALA A 141 -29.45 9.00 3.51
N MET A 142 -30.78 8.99 3.58
CA MET A 142 -31.57 7.75 3.66
C MET A 142 -31.41 6.90 2.40
N ALA A 143 -31.37 7.51 1.22
CA ALA A 143 -31.15 6.79 -0.03
C ALA A 143 -29.76 6.16 -0.07
N LEU A 144 -28.71 6.92 0.26
CA LEU A 144 -27.35 6.41 0.38
C LEU A 144 -27.25 5.29 1.42
N GLY A 145 -27.80 5.51 2.62
CA GLY A 145 -27.79 4.51 3.70
C GLY A 145 -28.54 3.24 3.34
N GLY A 146 -29.68 3.36 2.65
CA GLY A 146 -30.44 2.22 2.12
C GLY A 146 -29.67 1.43 1.06
N ALA A 147 -28.95 2.12 0.16
CA ALA A 147 -28.11 1.46 -0.83
C ALA A 147 -26.89 0.76 -0.20
N ILE A 148 -26.25 1.39 0.80
CA ILE A 148 -25.18 0.76 1.59
C ILE A 148 -25.71 -0.48 2.30
N LEU A 149 -26.86 -0.39 2.97
CA LEU A 149 -27.48 -1.52 3.66
C LEU A 149 -27.81 -2.67 2.70
N LEU A 150 -28.33 -2.35 1.51
CA LEU A 150 -28.58 -3.34 0.47
C LEU A 150 -27.29 -4.02 0.02
N ILE A 151 -26.21 -3.27 -0.23
CA ILE A 151 -24.90 -3.83 -0.58
C ILE A 151 -24.35 -4.69 0.56
N GLN A 152 -24.45 -4.25 1.82
CA GLN A 152 -24.01 -5.06 2.96
C GLN A 152 -24.82 -6.36 3.08
N THR A 153 -26.13 -6.30 2.83
CA THR A 153 -27.00 -7.49 2.85
C THR A 153 -26.65 -8.44 1.70
N VAL A 154 -26.54 -7.93 0.48
CA VAL A 154 -26.17 -8.71 -0.71
C VAL A 154 -24.77 -9.30 -0.57
N GLY A 155 -23.80 -8.54 -0.06
CA GLY A 155 -22.44 -9.00 0.16
C GLY A 155 -22.37 -10.08 1.23
N THR A 156 -23.09 -9.92 2.34
CA THR A 156 -23.11 -10.91 3.44
C THR A 156 -23.83 -12.19 3.01
N VAL A 157 -25.06 -12.07 2.51
CA VAL A 157 -25.87 -13.23 2.08
C VAL A 157 -25.24 -13.90 0.85
N GLY A 158 -24.78 -13.11 -0.12
CA GLY A 158 -24.13 -13.61 -1.32
C GLY A 158 -22.85 -14.37 -1.00
N ARG A 159 -22.02 -13.88 -0.07
CA ARG A 159 -20.82 -14.59 0.39
C ARG A 159 -21.15 -15.96 0.98
N GLU A 160 -22.17 -16.05 1.85
CA GLU A 160 -22.62 -17.32 2.43
C GLU A 160 -23.20 -18.28 1.36
N LEU A 161 -23.80 -17.74 0.30
CA LEU A 161 -24.28 -18.51 -0.86
C LEU A 161 -23.16 -18.86 -1.86
N GLY A 162 -21.91 -18.50 -1.59
CA GLY A 162 -20.76 -18.77 -2.47
C GLY A 162 -20.68 -17.86 -3.71
N TRP A 163 -21.40 -16.74 -3.73
CA TRP A 163 -21.26 -15.74 -4.79
C TRP A 163 -19.92 -15.00 -4.67
N PRO A 164 -19.35 -14.52 -5.79
CA PRO A 164 -18.07 -13.81 -5.80
C PRO A 164 -18.21 -12.35 -5.34
N VAL A 165 -18.83 -12.15 -4.18
CA VAL A 165 -19.13 -10.85 -3.59
C VAL A 165 -18.77 -10.88 -2.10
N ASP A 166 -18.38 -9.73 -1.56
CA ASP A 166 -18.07 -9.57 -0.14
C ASP A 166 -18.72 -8.31 0.42
N PRO A 167 -19.12 -8.30 1.70
CA PRO A 167 -19.58 -7.08 2.34
C PRO A 167 -18.43 -6.06 2.41
N LEU A 168 -18.80 -4.78 2.29
CA LEU A 168 -17.88 -3.66 2.48
C LEU A 168 -17.28 -3.70 3.89
N GLU A 169 -16.02 -3.29 4.03
CA GLU A 169 -15.36 -3.25 5.34
C GLU A 169 -16.17 -2.37 6.31
N PRO A 170 -16.61 -2.90 7.47
CA PRO A 170 -17.56 -2.22 8.34
C PRO A 170 -17.11 -0.85 8.87
N VAL A 171 -15.87 -0.72 9.34
CA VAL A 171 -15.35 0.51 9.96
C VAL A 171 -15.23 1.63 8.92
N ALA A 172 -14.69 1.34 7.74
CA ALA A 172 -14.59 2.27 6.64
C ALA A 172 -15.98 2.65 6.12
N THR A 173 -16.94 1.74 6.11
CA THR A 173 -18.33 2.02 5.69
C THR A 173 -19.05 2.91 6.69
N PHE A 174 -18.90 2.64 7.98
CA PHE A 174 -19.43 3.47 9.06
C PHE A 174 -18.84 4.88 9.01
N THR A 175 -17.50 4.98 8.93
CA THR A 175 -16.78 6.25 8.85
C THR A 175 -17.21 7.03 7.61
N PHE A 176 -17.31 6.36 6.46
CA PHE A 176 -17.78 7.00 5.23
C PHE A 176 -19.18 7.59 5.37
N PHE A 177 -20.14 6.85 5.94
CA PHE A 177 -21.51 7.36 6.04
C PHE A 177 -21.61 8.52 7.03
N PHE A 178 -21.09 8.35 8.24
CA PHE A 178 -21.31 9.30 9.34
C PHE A 178 -20.32 10.46 9.37
N VAL A 179 -19.04 10.21 9.07
CA VAL A 179 -17.97 11.21 9.18
C VAL A 179 -17.75 11.93 7.86
N ASP A 180 -17.91 11.26 6.72
CA ASP A 180 -17.62 11.82 5.40
C ASP A 180 -18.87 12.32 4.68
N ALA A 181 -19.82 11.43 4.39
CA ALA A 181 -20.95 11.70 3.53
C ALA A 181 -21.93 12.70 4.15
N ILE A 182 -22.37 12.51 5.39
CA ILE A 182 -23.35 13.41 6.02
C ILE A 182 -22.83 14.86 6.08
N PRO A 183 -21.61 15.16 6.60
CA PRO A 183 -21.08 16.52 6.58
C PRO A 183 -20.95 17.11 5.18
N ALA A 184 -20.51 16.32 4.20
CA ALA A 184 -20.40 16.76 2.81
C ALA A 184 -21.77 17.09 2.20
N LEU A 185 -22.80 16.27 2.45
CA LEU A 185 -24.18 16.53 1.98
C LEU A 185 -24.77 17.78 2.64
N ILE A 186 -24.51 18.01 3.93
CA ILE A 186 -24.93 19.23 4.64
C ILE A 186 -24.27 20.48 4.04
N LEU A 187 -22.95 20.45 3.87
CA LEU A 187 -22.20 21.54 3.24
C LEU A 187 -22.73 21.82 1.84
N TRP A 188 -22.91 20.79 1.02
CA TRP A 188 -23.33 20.94 -0.35
C TRP A 188 -24.76 21.47 -0.46
N SER A 189 -25.67 21.00 0.39
CA SER A 189 -27.03 21.54 0.50
C SER A 189 -27.03 23.02 0.90
N ALA A 190 -26.17 23.41 1.84
CA ALA A 190 -26.01 24.81 2.26
C ALA A 190 -25.46 25.71 1.13
N ILE A 191 -24.50 25.22 0.34
CA ILE A 191 -23.99 25.92 -0.85
C ILE A 191 -25.12 26.16 -1.85
N VAL A 192 -25.89 25.12 -2.19
CA VAL A 192 -27.01 25.25 -3.15
C VAL A 192 -28.10 26.19 -2.60
N GLY A 193 -28.42 26.09 -1.31
CA GLY A 193 -29.39 26.96 -0.65
C GLY A 193 -28.96 28.44 -0.65
N PHE A 194 -27.69 28.72 -0.40
CA PHE A 194 -27.13 30.06 -0.45
C PHE A 194 -27.14 30.62 -1.88
N LEU A 195 -26.72 29.82 -2.87
CA LEU A 195 -26.80 30.18 -4.29
C LEU A 195 -28.25 30.46 -4.71
N ALA A 196 -29.23 29.72 -4.19
CA ALA A 196 -30.64 29.93 -4.51
C ALA A 196 -31.21 31.26 -3.99
N VAL A 197 -30.63 31.80 -2.90
CA VAL A 197 -30.98 33.15 -2.41
C VAL A 197 -30.29 34.23 -3.25
N GLY A 198 -29.00 34.06 -3.58
CA GLY A 198 -28.24 35.05 -4.34
C GLY A 198 -28.57 35.09 -5.84
N LEU A 199 -28.85 33.95 -6.45
CA LEU A 199 -29.14 33.80 -7.88
C LEU A 199 -30.63 33.57 -8.09
N ARG A 200 -31.27 34.38 -8.95
CA ARG A 200 -32.72 34.32 -9.16
C ARG A 200 -33.18 33.22 -10.12
N LYS A 201 -32.29 32.72 -10.99
CA LYS A 201 -32.65 31.77 -12.05
C LYS A 201 -32.25 30.33 -11.69
N ARG A 202 -33.19 29.40 -11.81
CA ARG A 202 -32.97 27.97 -11.55
C ARG A 202 -31.77 27.37 -12.29
N LEU A 203 -31.61 27.73 -13.57
CA LEU A 203 -30.52 27.23 -14.42
C LEU A 203 -29.16 27.77 -13.97
N THR A 204 -29.09 29.04 -13.56
CA THR A 204 -27.83 29.63 -13.10
C THR A 204 -27.39 29.04 -11.76
N ILE A 205 -28.35 28.72 -10.87
CA ILE A 205 -28.05 28.01 -9.61
C ILE A 205 -27.45 26.64 -9.91
N ALA A 206 -28.11 25.85 -10.77
CA ALA A 206 -27.66 24.50 -11.11
C ALA A 206 -26.28 24.51 -11.78
N VAL A 207 -26.06 25.39 -12.76
CA VAL A 207 -24.77 25.51 -13.45
C VAL A 207 -23.66 25.97 -12.48
N ALA A 208 -23.91 26.95 -11.62
CA ALA A 208 -22.94 27.40 -10.64
C ALA A 208 -22.58 26.31 -9.63
N ALA A 209 -23.58 25.59 -9.10
CA ALA A 209 -23.34 24.48 -8.19
C ALA A 209 -22.55 23.34 -8.86
N LEU A 210 -22.92 22.94 -10.07
CA LEU A 210 -22.19 21.90 -10.82
C LEU A 210 -20.77 22.35 -11.18
N ALA A 211 -20.54 23.63 -11.48
CA ALA A 211 -19.20 24.18 -11.71
C ALA A 211 -18.33 24.12 -10.44
N LEU A 212 -18.90 24.45 -9.27
CA LEU A 212 -18.21 24.29 -7.99
C LEU A 212 -17.90 22.81 -7.68
N LEU A 213 -18.80 21.89 -8.06
CA LEU A 213 -18.57 20.45 -7.89
C LEU A 213 -17.43 19.98 -8.79
N GLY A 214 -17.42 20.42 -10.04
CA GLY A 214 -16.32 20.17 -10.98
C GLY A 214 -14.99 20.74 -10.49
N LEU A 215 -15.00 21.95 -9.92
CA LEU A 215 -13.81 22.55 -9.31
C LEU A 215 -13.31 21.74 -8.11
N HIS A 216 -14.20 21.24 -7.26
CA HIS A 216 -13.84 20.34 -6.17
C HIS A 216 -13.22 19.04 -6.68
N MET A 217 -13.85 18.40 -7.69
CA MET A 217 -13.32 17.19 -8.34
C MET A 217 -11.93 17.42 -8.94
N TRP A 218 -11.73 18.56 -9.60
CA TRP A 218 -10.45 18.98 -10.18
C TRP A 218 -9.39 19.23 -9.09
N SER A 219 -9.78 19.90 -8.00
CA SER A 219 -8.90 20.16 -6.86
C SER A 219 -8.46 18.86 -6.20
N PHE A 220 -9.40 17.96 -5.88
CA PHE A 220 -9.09 16.65 -5.30
C PHE A 220 -8.14 15.83 -6.18
N ALA A 221 -8.30 15.92 -7.49
CA ALA A 221 -7.50 15.18 -8.46
C ALA A 221 -6.04 15.62 -8.57
N LEU A 222 -5.78 16.92 -8.41
CA LEU A 222 -4.46 17.51 -8.62
C LEU A 222 -3.72 17.85 -7.33
N THR A 223 -4.43 17.83 -6.20
CA THR A 223 -3.84 18.12 -4.89
C THR A 223 -2.86 16.99 -4.52
N PRO A 224 -1.62 17.33 -4.13
CA PRO A 224 -0.67 16.36 -3.60
C PRO A 224 -1.23 15.60 -2.39
N ALA A 225 -0.84 14.34 -2.22
CA ALA A 225 -1.38 13.46 -1.20
C ALA A 225 -1.28 14.03 0.22
N TYR A 226 -0.22 14.75 0.56
CA TYR A 226 -0.04 15.38 1.88
C TYR A 226 -1.07 16.47 2.20
N LEU A 227 -1.67 17.12 1.19
CA LEU A 227 -2.73 18.13 1.34
C LEU A 227 -4.14 17.54 1.14
N LEU A 228 -4.29 16.25 0.84
CA LEU A 228 -5.62 15.66 0.68
C LEU A 228 -6.52 15.80 1.91
N PRO A 229 -6.04 15.80 3.16
CA PRO A 229 -6.91 16.06 4.31
C PRO A 229 -7.62 17.42 4.24
N THR A 230 -7.09 18.41 3.53
CA THR A 230 -7.67 19.75 3.43
C THR A 230 -8.77 19.83 2.36
N VAL A 231 -8.61 19.10 1.25
CA VAL A 231 -9.51 19.17 0.07
C VAL A 231 -10.50 18.01 0.04
N SER A 232 -10.10 16.82 0.49
CA SER A 232 -10.89 15.61 0.34
C SER A 232 -12.07 15.56 1.31
N LEU A 233 -13.22 15.13 0.78
CA LEU A 233 -14.44 14.89 1.55
C LEU A 233 -14.55 13.44 2.05
N ILE A 234 -13.55 12.59 1.80
CA ILE A 234 -13.45 11.22 2.34
C ILE A 234 -12.25 11.12 3.28
N HIS A 235 -12.28 10.27 4.31
CA HIS A 235 -11.17 10.14 5.27
C HIS A 235 -9.99 9.29 4.74
N ILE A 236 -10.30 8.18 4.07
CA ILE A 236 -9.27 7.23 3.57
C ILE A 236 -8.86 7.69 2.17
N HIS A 237 -7.73 8.37 2.05
CA HIS A 237 -7.28 8.97 0.78
C HIS A 237 -6.34 8.07 -0.04
N ASP A 238 -5.60 7.19 0.64
CA ASP A 238 -4.65 6.20 0.09
C ASP A 238 -5.31 4.85 -0.26
N ASN A 239 -6.65 4.83 -0.21
CA ASN A 239 -7.50 3.83 -0.85
C ASN A 239 -7.57 2.42 -0.23
N LEU A 240 -7.20 2.26 1.04
CA LEU A 240 -7.05 0.92 1.60
C LEU A 240 -7.66 0.79 3.00
N ALA A 241 -8.81 0.10 3.07
CA ALA A 241 -9.39 -0.38 4.33
C ALA A 241 -8.69 -1.68 4.79
N SER A 242 -8.85 -2.06 6.05
CA SER A 242 -8.18 -3.24 6.61
C SER A 242 -9.00 -3.90 7.71
N ASP A 243 -8.97 -5.23 7.76
CA ASP A 243 -9.58 -6.04 8.82
C ASP A 243 -8.59 -6.30 9.96
N LEU A 244 -7.30 -6.48 9.64
CA LEU A 244 -6.22 -6.61 10.62
C LEU A 244 -6.03 -5.32 11.43
N ALA A 245 -6.04 -4.16 10.76
CA ALA A 245 -5.81 -2.85 11.37
C ALA A 245 -6.83 -1.81 10.86
N PRO A 246 -8.10 -1.88 11.29
CA PRO A 246 -9.11 -0.93 10.86
C PRO A 246 -8.73 0.52 11.18
N ARG A 247 -8.93 1.42 10.22
CA ARG A 247 -8.56 2.82 10.33
C ARG A 247 -9.75 3.67 10.73
N PHE A 248 -9.56 4.42 11.81
CA PHE A 248 -10.51 5.42 12.28
C PHE A 248 -10.06 6.81 11.86
N ALA A 249 -11.02 7.71 11.69
CA ALA A 249 -10.73 9.10 11.37
C ALA A 249 -9.82 9.73 12.44
N ALA A 250 -8.72 10.35 12.00
CA ALA A 250 -7.82 11.10 12.87
C ALA A 250 -8.44 12.44 13.32
N ALA A 251 -7.86 13.08 14.34
CA ALA A 251 -8.36 14.33 14.90
C ALA A 251 -8.49 15.46 13.85
N GLU A 252 -7.56 15.50 12.91
CA GLU A 252 -7.50 16.46 11.81
C GLU A 252 -8.72 16.31 10.88
N ASN A 253 -9.16 15.07 10.66
CA ASN A 253 -10.37 14.80 9.88
C ASN A 253 -11.59 15.37 10.61
N TYR A 254 -11.74 15.11 11.91
CA TYR A 254 -12.87 15.66 12.68
C TYR A 254 -12.84 17.19 12.74
N LEU A 255 -11.66 17.80 12.89
CA LEU A 255 -11.51 19.26 12.83
C LEU A 255 -11.92 19.79 11.45
N GLN A 256 -11.51 19.13 10.38
CA GLN A 256 -11.88 19.49 9.02
C GLN A 256 -13.40 19.39 8.82
N ARG A 257 -14.03 18.26 9.18
CA ARG A 257 -15.48 18.08 9.04
C ARG A 257 -16.25 19.09 9.90
N GLY A 258 -15.80 19.36 11.12
CA GLY A 258 -16.35 20.40 11.99
C GLY A 258 -16.25 21.79 11.36
N SER A 259 -15.11 22.11 10.74
CA SER A 259 -14.89 23.37 10.02
C SER A 259 -15.82 23.51 8.82
N LEU A 260 -16.01 22.44 8.04
CA LEU A 260 -16.97 22.40 6.94
C LEU A 260 -18.41 22.60 7.41
N LEU A 261 -18.80 22.00 8.54
CA LEU A 261 -20.13 22.18 9.13
C LEU A 261 -20.35 23.62 9.64
N LEU A 262 -19.32 24.27 10.18
CA LEU A 262 -19.37 25.69 10.56
C LEU A 262 -19.59 26.59 9.33
N VAL A 263 -18.87 26.32 8.23
CA VAL A 263 -19.07 27.00 6.95
C VAL A 263 -20.48 26.75 6.40
N ALA A 264 -20.98 25.51 6.47
CA ALA A 264 -22.34 25.19 6.08
C ALA A 264 -23.36 25.98 6.91
N GLY A 265 -23.17 26.05 8.23
CA GLY A 265 -24.01 26.86 9.13
C GLY A 265 -23.98 28.35 8.78
N ALA A 266 -22.80 28.90 8.46
CA ALA A 266 -22.65 30.28 8.01
C ALA A 266 -23.44 30.55 6.73
N LEU A 267 -23.33 29.68 5.73
CA LEU A 267 -24.06 29.77 4.46
C LEU A 267 -25.58 29.77 4.68
N VAL A 268 -26.09 28.90 5.57
CA VAL A 268 -27.53 28.86 5.90
C VAL A 268 -27.97 30.13 6.63
N VAL A 269 -27.17 30.65 7.57
CA VAL A 269 -27.47 31.90 8.30
C VAL A 269 -27.46 33.10 7.35
N TRP A 270 -26.48 33.18 6.44
CA TRP A 270 -26.43 34.23 5.43
C TRP A 270 -27.59 34.12 4.44
N ALA A 271 -27.93 32.91 3.99
CA ALA A 271 -29.12 32.68 3.16
C ALA A 271 -30.39 33.21 3.86
N ALA A 272 -30.55 32.96 5.16
CA ALA A 272 -31.68 33.46 5.94
C ALA A 272 -31.67 34.97 6.20
N ALA A 273 -30.50 35.61 6.23
CA ALA A 273 -30.34 37.04 6.41
C ALA A 273 -30.61 37.83 5.11
N LEU A 274 -30.22 37.26 3.96
CA LEU A 274 -30.36 37.84 2.63
C LEU A 274 -31.67 37.47 1.92
N HIS A 275 -32.44 36.56 2.51
CA HIS A 275 -33.74 36.17 1.96
C HIS A 275 -34.69 37.37 1.89
N GLU A 276 -35.36 37.55 0.75
CA GLU A 276 -36.17 38.75 0.44
C GLU A 276 -37.31 38.99 1.44
N ARG A 277 -37.78 37.95 2.13
CA ARG A 277 -38.85 38.05 3.13
C ARG A 277 -38.35 38.67 4.44
N SER A 278 -38.97 39.78 4.85
CA SER A 278 -38.80 40.34 6.20
C SER A 278 -39.49 39.46 7.24
N ASP A 279 -38.76 38.95 8.22
CA ASP A 279 -39.28 38.08 9.28
C ASP A 279 -39.22 38.72 10.68
N GLY A 280 -39.14 40.05 10.74
CA GLY A 280 -39.17 40.83 11.98
C GLY A 280 -37.92 40.70 12.87
N ARG A 281 -36.88 39.98 12.43
CA ARG A 281 -35.61 39.86 13.14
C ARG A 281 -34.51 40.68 12.45
N SER A 282 -33.53 41.13 13.24
CA SER A 282 -32.41 41.93 12.73
C SER A 282 -31.53 41.12 11.77
N SER A 283 -31.58 41.46 10.47
CA SER A 283 -30.71 40.88 9.45
C SER A 283 -29.22 41.12 9.76
N GLY A 284 -28.86 42.29 10.28
CA GLY A 284 -27.48 42.61 10.69
C GLY A 284 -26.91 41.68 11.76
N LYS A 285 -27.70 41.31 12.78
CA LYS A 285 -27.28 40.34 13.81
C LYS A 285 -27.03 38.94 13.24
N ARG A 286 -27.85 38.52 12.26
CA ARG A 286 -27.65 37.24 11.55
C ARG A 286 -26.42 37.27 10.67
N LEU A 287 -26.21 38.36 9.93
CA LEU A 287 -25.03 38.52 9.09
C LEU A 287 -23.75 38.41 9.93
N LEU A 288 -23.70 39.13 11.06
CA LEU A 288 -22.59 39.06 12.01
C LEU A 288 -22.37 37.63 12.55
N PHE A 289 -23.44 36.94 12.95
CA PHE A 289 -23.34 35.55 13.43
C PHE A 289 -22.85 34.59 12.35
N GLY A 290 -23.36 34.72 11.11
CA GLY A 290 -22.88 33.94 9.97
C GLY A 290 -21.40 34.21 9.67
N THR A 291 -20.96 35.47 9.76
CA THR A 291 -19.54 35.84 9.61
C THR A 291 -18.70 35.20 10.71
N LEU A 292 -19.13 35.22 11.97
CA LEU A 292 -18.42 34.55 13.05
C LEU A 292 -18.25 33.04 12.79
N LEU A 293 -19.31 32.35 12.35
CA LEU A 293 -19.25 30.93 12.00
C LEU A 293 -18.30 30.67 10.83
N ALA A 294 -18.34 31.50 9.79
CA ALA A 294 -17.46 31.40 8.63
C ALA A 294 -15.98 31.61 9.03
N THR A 295 -15.71 32.60 9.89
CA THR A 295 -14.36 32.85 10.42
C THR A 295 -13.85 31.68 11.25
N LEU A 296 -14.67 31.11 12.14
CA LEU A 296 -14.29 29.92 12.92
C LEU A 296 -14.02 28.71 12.03
N GLY A 297 -14.85 28.48 11.00
CA GLY A 297 -14.64 27.43 10.01
C GLY A 297 -13.37 27.64 9.20
N ALA A 298 -13.09 28.88 8.77
CA ALA A 298 -11.86 29.22 8.04
C ALA A 298 -10.60 29.04 8.90
N VAL A 299 -10.65 29.43 10.18
CA VAL A 299 -9.56 29.21 11.13
C VAL A 299 -9.31 27.72 11.33
N GLY A 300 -10.36 26.92 11.55
CA GLY A 300 -10.24 25.47 11.69
C GLY A 300 -9.63 24.81 10.46
N MET A 301 -10.06 25.19 9.25
CA MET A 301 -9.45 24.73 8.00
C MET A 301 -7.99 25.17 7.87
N GLY A 302 -7.68 26.42 8.26
CA GLY A 302 -6.31 26.93 8.28
C GLY A 302 -5.41 26.11 9.21
N VAL A 303 -5.90 25.69 10.37
CA VAL A 303 -5.17 24.77 11.27
C VAL A 303 -4.90 23.43 10.60
N VAL A 304 -5.87 22.84 9.90
CA VAL A 304 -5.67 21.58 9.17
C VAL A 304 -4.59 21.74 8.08
N VAL A 305 -4.64 22.82 7.29
CA VAL A 305 -3.61 23.12 6.28
C VAL A 305 -2.23 23.26 6.93
N LEU A 306 -2.13 24.01 8.02
CA LEU A 306 -0.86 24.21 8.73
C LEU A 306 -0.31 22.88 9.28
N ARG A 307 -1.16 21.98 9.77
CA ARG A 307 -0.74 20.64 10.22
C ARG A 307 -0.18 19.80 9.06
N CYS A 308 -0.88 19.74 7.94
CA CYS A 308 -0.39 19.02 6.75
C CYS A 308 0.96 19.56 6.24
N VAL A 309 1.13 20.89 6.25
CA VAL A 309 2.40 21.53 5.85
C VAL A 309 3.49 21.27 6.88
N GLU A 310 3.17 21.27 8.18
CA GLU A 310 4.14 20.97 9.22
C GLU A 310 4.63 19.51 9.14
N ASP A 311 3.73 18.56 8.91
CA ASP A 311 4.09 17.13 8.78
C ASP A 311 5.10 16.89 7.66
N ILE A 312 4.94 17.58 6.50
CA ILE A 312 5.89 17.46 5.40
C ILE A 312 7.21 18.18 5.71
N ARG A 313 7.16 19.33 6.40
CA ARG A 313 8.36 20.09 6.80
C ARG A 313 9.20 19.33 7.82
N VAL A 314 8.57 18.66 8.78
CA VAL A 314 9.26 17.81 9.76
C VAL A 314 9.99 16.68 9.04
N ARG A 315 9.33 16.02 8.09
CA ARG A 315 9.97 14.97 7.27
C ARG A 315 11.12 15.52 6.42
N GLU A 316 10.95 16.68 5.81
CA GLU A 316 12.03 17.37 5.07
C GLU A 316 13.21 17.73 5.98
N GLY A 317 12.94 18.14 7.22
CA GLY A 317 13.97 18.39 8.23
C GLY A 317 14.75 17.12 8.60
N TRP A 318 14.09 15.97 8.68
CA TRP A 318 14.75 14.67 8.84
C TRP A 318 15.63 14.35 7.64
N LEU A 319 15.09 14.42 6.43
CA LEU A 319 15.86 14.14 5.20
C LEU A 319 17.09 15.05 5.10
N ALA A 320 16.92 16.37 5.26
CA ALA A 320 18.01 17.32 5.21
C ALA A 320 19.07 17.06 6.31
N SER A 321 18.66 16.64 7.51
CA SER A 321 19.63 16.29 8.57
C SER A 321 20.47 15.07 8.19
N HIS A 322 19.85 14.08 7.54
CA HIS A 322 20.53 12.88 7.08
C HIS A 322 21.45 13.13 5.86
N GLU A 323 21.03 13.98 4.92
CA GLU A 323 21.84 14.38 3.76
C GLU A 323 23.09 15.21 4.14
N ASN A 324 22.99 15.98 5.23
CA ASN A 324 24.07 16.85 5.70
C ASN A 324 25.09 16.15 6.61
N ILE A 325 24.94 14.86 6.91
CA ILE A 325 25.97 14.14 7.66
C ILE A 325 27.20 14.01 6.76
N PRO A 326 28.38 14.46 7.20
CA PRO A 326 29.61 14.24 6.44
C PRO A 326 29.78 12.75 6.15
N SER A 327 30.57 12.41 5.13
CA SER A 327 31.01 11.05 4.82
C SER A 327 31.89 10.47 5.93
N VAL A 328 31.29 10.24 7.10
CA VAL A 328 31.89 9.62 8.27
C VAL A 328 31.91 8.12 8.04
N VAL A 329 33.01 7.48 8.40
CA VAL A 329 33.08 6.01 8.40
C VAL A 329 32.22 5.49 9.54
N TRP A 330 31.17 4.75 9.22
CA TRP A 330 30.21 4.23 10.19
C TRP A 330 30.76 3.02 10.96
N PRO A 331 30.34 2.79 12.22
CA PRO A 331 30.71 1.56 12.93
C PRO A 331 30.08 0.32 12.27
N GLY A 332 30.85 -0.77 12.22
CA GLY A 332 30.28 -2.09 11.90
C GLY A 332 29.51 -2.63 13.09
N VAL A 333 28.39 -3.33 12.87
CA VAL A 333 27.66 -4.04 13.94
C VAL A 333 27.79 -5.54 13.69
N GLU A 334 28.38 -6.26 14.63
CA GLU A 334 28.57 -7.72 14.54
C GLU A 334 27.41 -8.50 15.18
N HIS A 335 26.82 -7.95 16.24
CA HIS A 335 25.84 -8.64 17.06
C HIS A 335 24.85 -7.66 17.70
N ILE A 336 23.58 -8.03 17.73
CA ILE A 336 22.50 -7.31 18.40
C ILE A 336 21.82 -8.28 19.36
N ARG A 337 21.71 -7.92 20.63
CA ARG A 337 20.98 -8.69 21.64
C ARG A 337 20.14 -7.78 22.53
N GLY A 338 19.05 -8.30 23.09
CA GLY A 338 18.29 -7.54 24.09
C GLY A 338 16.82 -7.89 24.17
N ASP A 339 16.09 -7.07 24.91
CA ASP A 339 14.68 -7.23 25.21
C ASP A 339 13.86 -6.15 24.50
N VAL A 340 12.74 -6.56 23.92
CA VAL A 340 11.78 -5.72 23.21
C VAL A 340 10.40 -5.95 23.81
N VAL A 341 9.80 -4.94 24.41
CA VAL A 341 8.43 -5.03 24.94
C VAL A 341 7.50 -4.24 24.04
N ILE A 342 6.48 -4.92 23.50
CA ILE A 342 5.48 -4.33 22.61
C ILE A 342 4.16 -4.21 23.39
N ASP A 343 3.78 -2.98 23.76
CA ASP A 343 2.41 -2.64 24.18
C ASP A 343 1.67 -1.98 23.00
N PRO A 344 0.83 -2.73 22.26
CA PRO A 344 0.27 -2.30 20.98
C PRO A 344 -0.51 -0.98 21.05
N GLY A 345 -0.04 0.02 20.32
CA GLY A 345 -0.66 1.35 20.25
C GLY A 345 -0.42 2.24 21.48
N THR A 346 0.41 1.80 22.43
CA THR A 346 0.75 2.54 23.64
C THR A 346 2.24 2.87 23.70
N THR A 347 3.11 1.86 23.73
CA THR A 347 4.56 2.07 23.83
C THR A 347 5.35 0.86 23.33
N LEU A 348 6.48 1.12 22.68
CA LEU A 348 7.54 0.16 22.39
C LEU A 348 8.69 0.46 23.36
N GLU A 349 9.17 -0.54 24.10
CA GLU A 349 10.32 -0.42 24.98
C GLU A 349 11.47 -1.29 24.47
N LEU A 350 12.68 -0.74 24.52
CA LEU A 350 13.90 -1.33 24.00
C LEU A 350 14.98 -1.27 25.07
N ASP A 351 15.56 -2.42 25.39
CA ASP A 351 16.82 -2.56 26.12
C ASP A 351 17.76 -3.41 25.28
N ILE A 352 18.61 -2.76 24.48
CA ILE A 352 19.38 -3.40 23.41
C ILE A 352 20.87 -3.16 23.62
N GLU A 353 21.65 -4.21 23.42
CA GLU A 353 23.10 -4.15 23.32
C GLU A 353 23.56 -4.52 21.90
N MET A 354 24.43 -3.68 21.33
CA MET A 354 25.05 -3.90 20.03
C MET A 354 26.56 -4.03 20.19
N ARG A 355 27.14 -5.13 19.67
CA ARG A 355 28.60 -5.25 19.56
C ARG A 355 29.06 -4.56 18.30
N LEU A 356 29.89 -3.54 18.49
CA LEU A 356 30.38 -2.67 17.43
C LEU A 356 31.85 -2.97 17.09
N LEU A 357 32.18 -2.79 15.82
CA LEU A 357 33.53 -2.61 15.30
C LEU A 357 33.75 -1.12 15.06
N ALA A 358 34.66 -0.52 15.81
CA ALA A 358 34.93 0.90 15.70
C ALA A 358 35.61 1.23 14.35
N PRO A 359 35.19 2.30 13.67
CA PRO A 359 35.93 2.84 12.54
C PRO A 359 37.27 3.44 12.99
N ALA A 360 38.10 3.92 12.05
CA ALA A 360 39.37 4.55 12.40
C ALA A 360 39.15 5.92 13.06
N ASP A 361 39.55 6.05 14.33
CA ASP A 361 39.56 7.28 15.14
C ASP A 361 38.27 8.14 15.03
N PRO A 362 37.08 7.58 15.32
CA PRO A 362 35.83 8.33 15.23
C PRO A 362 35.74 9.41 16.30
N THR A 363 35.41 10.62 15.87
CA THR A 363 34.97 11.68 16.79
C THR A 363 33.55 11.44 17.31
N ALA A 364 32.71 10.74 16.54
CA ALA A 364 31.37 10.33 16.92
C ALA A 364 30.94 9.05 16.20
N LEU A 365 30.07 8.26 16.84
CA LEU A 365 29.37 7.13 16.24
C LEU A 365 27.95 7.57 15.88
N VAL A 366 27.56 7.39 14.61
CA VAL A 366 26.28 7.88 14.11
C VAL A 366 25.40 6.69 13.70
N PHE A 367 24.16 6.71 14.19
CA PHE A 367 23.13 5.73 13.87
C PHE A 367 21.85 6.43 13.43
N SER A 368 21.15 5.86 12.45
CA SER A 368 19.75 6.18 12.20
C SER A 368 18.86 5.42 13.17
N PHE A 369 18.05 6.15 13.94
CA PHE A 369 17.16 5.60 14.93
C PHE A 369 15.88 6.43 15.02
N ASN A 370 14.72 5.77 14.98
CA ASN A 370 13.43 6.43 14.79
C ASN A 370 13.19 7.58 15.80
N PRO A 371 12.82 8.79 15.34
CA PRO A 371 12.65 9.95 16.22
C PRO A 371 11.46 9.85 17.20
N GLY A 372 10.58 8.85 17.03
CA GLY A 372 9.49 8.56 17.96
C GLY A 372 9.89 7.79 19.22
N LEU A 373 11.14 7.30 19.27
CA LEU A 373 11.67 6.54 20.40
C LEU A 373 12.63 7.42 21.20
N ALA A 374 12.21 7.84 22.39
CA ALA A 374 13.05 8.64 23.27
C ALA A 374 14.15 7.76 23.85
N VAL A 375 15.41 8.15 23.63
CA VAL A 375 16.58 7.49 24.20
C VAL A 375 16.78 7.98 25.63
N ALA A 376 16.70 7.06 26.60
CA ALA A 376 16.89 7.36 28.01
C ALA A 376 18.35 7.23 28.43
N GLU A 377 19.05 6.23 27.89
CA GLU A 377 20.41 5.90 28.29
C GLU A 377 21.21 5.34 27.11
N VAL A 378 22.48 5.75 27.01
CA VAL A 378 23.47 5.16 26.10
C VAL A 378 24.75 4.90 26.88
N ARG A 379 25.22 3.64 26.85
CA ARG A 379 26.52 3.25 27.42
C ARG A 379 27.42 2.69 26.35
N LEU A 380 28.70 3.02 26.42
CA LEU A 380 29.76 2.40 25.65
C LEU A 380 30.63 1.54 26.60
N GLY A 381 30.58 0.22 26.42
CA GLY A 381 31.07 -0.73 27.41
C GLY A 381 30.30 -0.57 28.72
N ASN A 382 31.01 -0.20 29.79
CA ASN A 382 30.41 0.06 31.10
C ASN A 382 30.27 1.55 31.43
N ALA A 383 30.68 2.44 30.52
CA ALA A 383 30.67 3.89 30.76
C ALA A 383 29.46 4.53 30.07
N GLU A 384 28.72 5.34 30.81
CA GLU A 384 27.73 6.24 30.23
C GLU A 384 28.43 7.30 29.37
N VAL A 385 27.91 7.56 28.19
CA VAL A 385 28.54 8.45 27.19
C VAL A 385 27.57 9.56 26.77
N PRO A 386 28.07 10.76 26.46
CA PRO A 386 27.25 11.81 25.88
C PRO A 386 26.65 11.36 24.54
N PHE A 387 25.38 11.66 24.33
CA PHE A 387 24.72 11.41 23.07
C PHE A 387 23.71 12.52 22.74
N THR A 388 23.39 12.65 21.46
CA THR A 388 22.25 13.44 21.00
C THR A 388 21.37 12.57 20.11
N HIS A 389 20.06 12.60 20.35
CA HIS A 389 19.08 11.97 19.48
C HIS A 389 18.12 13.03 18.94
N SER A 390 18.26 13.38 17.68
CA SER A 390 17.41 14.38 17.02
C SER A 390 17.27 14.09 15.54
N ASN A 391 16.10 14.42 14.96
CA ASN A 391 15.81 14.23 13.54
C ASN A 391 16.05 12.81 13.00
N GLY A 392 15.97 11.80 13.87
CA GLY A 392 16.20 10.41 13.51
C GLY A 392 17.68 9.98 13.51
N LEU A 393 18.57 10.84 14.02
CA LEU A 393 20.00 10.58 14.16
C LEU A 393 20.39 10.48 15.62
N LEU A 394 20.94 9.34 16.00
CA LEU A 394 21.59 9.08 17.28
C LEU A 394 23.09 9.23 17.09
N VAL A 395 23.65 10.31 17.64
CA VAL A 395 25.09 10.62 17.63
C VAL A 395 25.63 10.35 19.02
N VAL A 396 26.62 9.46 19.12
CA VAL A 396 27.24 9.04 20.38
C VAL A 396 28.69 9.49 20.38
N GLU A 397 29.12 10.22 21.40
CA GLU A 397 30.47 10.76 21.51
C GLU A 397 31.34 9.84 22.41
N PRO A 398 32.35 9.14 21.86
CA PRO A 398 33.22 8.28 22.66
C PRO A 398 34.05 9.10 23.65
N LEU A 399 34.04 8.72 24.93
CA LEU A 399 34.88 9.36 25.97
C LEU A 399 36.38 9.03 25.84
N GLN A 400 36.73 7.96 25.13
CA GLN A 400 38.09 7.54 24.83
C GLN A 400 38.24 7.37 23.32
N GLY A 401 39.44 7.64 22.78
CA GLY A 401 39.73 7.41 21.37
C GLY A 401 39.59 5.93 21.02
N LEU A 402 38.56 5.59 20.25
CA LEU A 402 38.39 4.25 19.70
C LEU A 402 39.39 4.05 18.57
N THR A 403 40.23 3.02 18.67
CA THR A 403 41.12 2.66 17.57
C THR A 403 40.35 1.86 16.52
N LYS A 404 40.79 1.94 15.27
CA LYS A 404 40.23 1.15 14.16
C LYS A 404 40.07 -0.32 14.53
N ASP A 405 38.93 -0.91 14.20
CA ASP A 405 38.56 -2.32 14.38
C ASP A 405 38.54 -2.79 15.85
N SER A 406 38.63 -1.86 16.81
CA SER A 406 38.42 -2.19 18.22
C SER A 406 36.97 -2.59 18.47
N LYS A 407 36.79 -3.64 19.29
CA LYS A 407 35.47 -4.13 19.65
C LYS A 407 34.97 -3.40 20.89
N THR A 408 33.76 -2.85 20.81
CA THR A 408 33.08 -2.23 21.93
C THR A 408 31.60 -2.63 21.94
N THR A 409 30.91 -2.40 23.06
CA THR A 409 29.48 -2.68 23.20
C THR A 409 28.75 -1.36 23.37
N LEU A 410 27.71 -1.11 22.58
CA LEU A 410 26.77 -0.01 22.80
C LEU A 410 25.52 -0.57 23.45
N ALA A 411 25.23 -0.20 24.70
CA ALA A 411 23.94 -0.46 25.33
C ALA A 411 23.03 0.76 25.16
N LEU A 412 21.76 0.53 24.82
CA LEU A 412 20.77 1.53 24.52
C LEU A 412 19.45 1.18 25.21
N VAL A 413 18.92 2.11 26.00
CA VAL A 413 17.56 2.04 26.53
C VAL A 413 16.72 3.12 25.88
N ALA A 414 15.61 2.74 25.25
CA ALA A 414 14.72 3.66 24.57
C ALA A 414 13.25 3.24 24.70
N SER A 415 12.33 4.20 24.67
CA SER A 415 10.89 3.91 24.68
C SER A 415 10.06 4.95 23.92
N GLY A 416 8.88 4.57 23.44
CA GLY A 416 7.94 5.49 22.81
C GLY A 416 7.11 4.85 21.68
N ILE A 417 6.48 5.68 20.85
CA ILE A 417 5.72 5.21 19.69
C ILE A 417 6.51 5.57 18.43
N PRO A 418 6.96 4.57 17.64
CA PRO A 418 7.69 4.83 16.41
C PRO A 418 6.94 5.75 15.44
N GLN A 419 7.61 6.75 14.90
CA GLN A 419 7.09 7.66 13.89
C GLN A 419 7.08 6.96 12.52
N ALA A 420 5.90 6.55 12.06
CA ALA A 420 5.73 5.84 10.79
C ALA A 420 6.17 6.68 9.57
N ASN A 421 6.10 8.01 9.65
CA ASN A 421 6.51 8.93 8.59
C ASN A 421 8.03 9.06 8.42
N PHE A 422 8.83 8.52 9.35
CA PHE A 422 10.29 8.52 9.23
C PHE A 422 10.79 7.47 8.24
N ALA A 423 10.00 6.42 7.99
CA ALA A 423 10.44 5.33 7.14
C ALA A 423 10.76 5.78 5.70
N TYR A 424 11.76 5.12 5.10
CA TYR A 424 12.15 5.28 3.70
C TYR A 424 12.40 6.75 3.31
N LEU A 425 13.27 7.46 4.06
CA LEU A 425 13.69 8.83 3.71
C LEU A 425 14.39 8.88 2.34
N ASP A 426 15.09 7.82 1.98
CA ASP A 426 15.84 7.56 0.75
C ASP A 426 14.99 7.28 -0.50
N SER A 427 13.66 7.22 -0.36
CA SER A 427 12.75 6.85 -1.46
C SER A 427 12.81 7.84 -2.62
N ALA A 428 13.18 7.38 -3.83
CA ALA A 428 13.22 8.24 -5.02
C ALA A 428 11.86 8.82 -5.44
N VAL A 429 10.76 8.21 -5.01
CA VAL A 429 9.40 8.77 -5.11
C VAL A 429 8.83 8.92 -3.70
N ASP A 430 8.51 10.16 -3.30
CA ASP A 430 7.70 10.42 -2.11
C ASP A 430 6.23 10.50 -2.52
N TRP A 431 5.49 9.41 -2.29
CA TRP A 431 4.06 9.32 -2.59
C TRP A 431 3.24 10.47 -1.99
N ARG A 432 3.73 11.12 -0.93
CA ARG A 432 3.07 12.28 -0.30
C ARG A 432 2.95 13.46 -1.26
N ARG A 433 3.90 13.60 -2.17
CA ARG A 433 3.95 14.68 -3.17
C ARG A 433 3.22 14.33 -4.45
N GLU A 434 2.88 13.06 -4.62
CA GLU A 434 2.12 12.58 -5.77
C GLU A 434 0.65 12.97 -5.67
N SER A 435 -0.03 12.99 -6.83
CA SER A 435 -1.47 13.26 -6.89
C SER A 435 -2.29 12.14 -6.22
N SER A 436 -3.53 12.42 -5.82
CA SER A 436 -4.47 11.39 -5.32
C SER A 436 -4.80 10.27 -6.32
N ARG A 437 -4.43 10.47 -7.59
CA ARG A 437 -4.66 9.50 -8.68
C ARG A 437 -3.44 8.63 -8.95
N ASN A 438 -2.31 8.89 -8.31
CA ASN A 438 -1.10 8.12 -8.54
C ASN A 438 -1.29 6.68 -8.04
N GLY A 439 -1.02 5.71 -8.92
CA GLY A 439 -1.17 4.28 -8.64
C GLY A 439 -0.28 3.77 -7.50
N ILE A 440 0.79 4.49 -7.13
CA ILE A 440 1.71 4.08 -6.06
C ILE A 440 1.02 4.00 -4.69
N LEU A 441 -0.09 4.73 -4.50
CA LEU A 441 -0.88 4.69 -3.27
C LEU A 441 -1.51 3.30 -3.01
N TRP A 442 -1.73 2.50 -4.07
CA TRP A 442 -2.27 1.14 -3.98
C TRP A 442 -1.30 0.12 -3.39
N LEU A 443 -0.01 0.48 -3.29
CA LEU A 443 1.02 -0.35 -2.68
C LEU A 443 1.15 -0.11 -1.18
N GLY A 444 0.21 0.64 -0.58
CA GLY A 444 0.25 1.04 0.82
C GLY A 444 1.17 2.24 1.07
N THR A 445 0.86 2.99 2.13
CA THR A 445 1.49 4.27 2.46
C THR A 445 2.18 4.26 3.82
N ALA A 446 1.81 3.33 4.71
CA ALA A 446 2.37 3.25 6.05
C ALA A 446 3.72 2.52 6.03
N GLY A 447 4.80 3.19 6.40
CA GLY A 447 6.13 2.56 6.51
C GLY A 447 6.32 1.68 7.75
N GLY A 448 5.33 1.67 8.64
CA GLY A 448 5.22 0.84 9.83
C GLY A 448 3.85 1.05 10.46
N ILE A 449 3.40 0.11 11.29
CA ILE A 449 2.11 0.19 11.98
C ILE A 449 2.36 -0.09 13.46
N PHE A 450 1.95 0.82 14.34
CA PHE A 450 1.99 0.59 15.79
C PHE A 450 0.61 0.86 16.37
N GLY A 451 -0.34 -0.04 16.07
CA GLY A 451 -1.75 0.11 16.42
C GLY A 451 -2.19 -0.90 17.47
N LYS A 452 -3.34 -0.63 18.12
CA LYS A 452 -3.91 -1.48 19.18
C LYS A 452 -4.24 -2.93 18.77
N ARG A 453 -4.37 -3.18 17.47
CA ARG A 453 -4.78 -4.48 16.91
C ARG A 453 -3.68 -5.17 16.10
N TYR A 454 -2.65 -4.43 15.71
CA TYR A 454 -1.59 -4.94 14.85
C TYR A 454 -0.34 -4.08 15.00
N VAL A 455 0.82 -4.72 15.04
CA VAL A 455 2.13 -4.08 15.04
C VAL A 455 2.96 -4.61 13.87
N ALA A 456 3.49 -3.69 13.05
CA ALA A 456 4.46 -3.93 11.98
C ALA A 456 5.67 -3.01 12.21
N LEU A 457 6.73 -3.56 12.77
CA LEU A 457 8.03 -2.91 12.90
C LEU A 457 8.88 -3.28 11.68
N MET A 458 8.66 -2.58 10.57
CA MET A 458 9.44 -2.79 9.33
C MET A 458 10.89 -2.29 9.53
N PRO A 459 11.90 -2.93 8.90
CA PRO A 459 13.28 -2.44 8.97
C PRO A 459 13.45 -0.98 8.53
N GLY A 460 12.72 -0.59 7.48
CA GLY A 460 12.72 0.80 6.97
C GLY A 460 12.25 1.84 7.99
N LEU A 461 11.56 1.44 9.06
CA LEU A 461 11.13 2.31 10.16
C LEU A 461 12.31 2.76 11.05
N ARG A 462 13.46 2.07 10.97
CA ARG A 462 14.63 2.28 11.85
C ARG A 462 14.28 2.17 13.34
N TRP A 463 13.44 1.19 13.67
CA TRP A 463 13.02 0.90 15.06
C TRP A 463 14.16 0.26 15.88
N LEU A 464 15.15 -0.35 15.22
CA LEU A 464 16.47 -0.63 15.78
C LEU A 464 17.47 0.40 15.22
N PRO A 465 18.48 0.82 16.00
CA PRO A 465 19.53 1.67 15.49
C PRO A 465 20.30 0.98 14.37
N VAL A 466 20.52 1.68 13.26
CA VAL A 466 21.32 1.20 12.13
C VAL A 466 22.48 2.17 11.90
N PRO A 467 23.73 1.70 11.72
CA PRO A 467 24.86 2.60 11.46
C PRO A 467 24.64 3.49 10.23
N GLY A 468 25.00 4.77 10.37
CA GLY A 468 24.92 5.76 9.30
C GLY A 468 23.54 6.35 9.05
N PRO A 469 23.43 7.29 8.09
CA PRO A 469 22.21 7.97 7.75
C PRO A 469 21.28 7.07 6.94
N SER A 470 19.97 7.22 7.17
CA SER A 470 18.91 6.55 6.42
C SER A 470 18.67 7.13 5.00
N ILE A 471 19.74 7.36 4.25
CA ILE A 471 19.74 7.74 2.81
C ILE A 471 20.40 6.64 1.97
N ASP A 472 20.19 6.67 0.64
CA ASP A 472 20.92 5.79 -0.29
C ASP A 472 22.43 6.04 -0.13
N GLY A 473 23.19 5.00 0.26
CA GLY A 473 24.61 5.12 0.59
C GLY A 473 25.07 4.40 1.88
N VAL A 474 24.17 3.75 2.62
CA VAL A 474 24.55 2.82 3.71
C VAL A 474 25.43 1.71 3.12
N PRO A 475 26.57 1.34 3.75
CA PRO A 475 27.43 0.29 3.22
C PRO A 475 26.63 -1.00 3.03
N ARG A 476 26.68 -1.51 1.80
CA ARG A 476 26.30 -2.88 1.50
C ARG A 476 27.09 -3.81 2.42
N GLY A 477 26.48 -4.88 2.92
CA GLY A 477 27.18 -5.82 3.80
C GLY A 477 26.91 -5.69 5.30
N HIS A 478 25.90 -4.93 5.74
CA HIS A 478 25.51 -4.93 7.15
C HIS A 478 24.67 -6.17 7.50
N PHE A 479 25.31 -7.18 8.10
CA PHE A 479 24.69 -8.45 8.49
C PHE A 479 25.04 -8.81 9.94
N PRO A 480 24.40 -8.19 10.95
CA PRO A 480 24.59 -8.58 12.33
C PRO A 480 23.97 -9.95 12.64
N THR A 481 24.55 -10.65 13.61
CA THR A 481 23.87 -11.75 14.31
C THR A 481 22.86 -11.18 15.31
N VAL A 482 21.73 -11.87 15.51
CA VAL A 482 20.60 -11.34 16.29
C VAL A 482 20.20 -12.32 17.38
N ASP A 483 19.93 -11.82 18.59
CA ASP A 483 19.39 -12.56 19.73
C ASP A 483 18.43 -11.67 20.54
N LEU A 484 17.16 -11.63 20.11
CA LEU A 484 16.14 -10.77 20.70
C LEU A 484 15.10 -11.57 21.46
N THR A 485 14.76 -11.13 22.66
CA THR A 485 13.55 -11.57 23.37
C THR A 485 12.46 -10.52 23.15
N VAL A 486 11.30 -10.93 22.67
CA VAL A 486 10.17 -10.07 22.35
C VAL A 486 9.00 -10.46 23.22
N THR A 487 8.52 -9.50 24.02
CA THR A 487 7.34 -9.66 24.87
C THR A 487 6.15 -8.94 24.23
N VAL A 488 5.03 -9.65 24.11
CA VAL A 488 3.75 -9.18 23.56
C VAL A 488 2.61 -9.51 24.54
N PRO A 489 1.43 -8.86 24.43
CA PRO A 489 0.31 -9.16 25.30
C PRO A 489 -0.19 -10.60 25.17
N ASP A 490 -0.88 -11.10 26.20
CA ASP A 490 -1.46 -12.44 26.19
C ASP A 490 -2.37 -12.69 24.97
N GLY A 491 -2.21 -13.87 24.36
CA GLY A 491 -2.93 -14.28 23.16
C GLY A 491 -2.44 -13.64 21.86
N TRP A 492 -1.39 -12.82 21.90
CA TRP A 492 -0.69 -12.36 20.69
C TRP A 492 0.43 -13.32 20.33
N LEU A 493 0.68 -13.41 19.03
CA LEU A 493 1.88 -14.02 18.47
C LEU A 493 2.70 -12.93 17.79
N VAL A 494 4.01 -13.12 17.75
CA VAL A 494 4.94 -12.27 17.00
C VAL A 494 5.68 -13.11 15.96
N ALA A 495 5.92 -12.54 14.78
CA ALA A 495 6.82 -13.08 13.76
C ALA A 495 8.11 -12.24 13.76
N GLY A 496 9.23 -12.88 13.45
CA GLY A 496 10.55 -12.26 13.43
C GLY A 496 11.53 -13.10 12.60
N PRO A 497 12.83 -12.75 12.62
CA PRO A 497 13.80 -13.45 11.80
C PRO A 497 14.01 -14.90 12.23
N GLY A 498 13.94 -15.82 11.26
CA GLY A 498 14.10 -17.26 11.49
C GLY A 498 12.95 -17.88 12.28
N ARG A 499 13.24 -18.85 13.15
CA ARG A 499 12.24 -19.52 13.98
C ARG A 499 11.88 -18.74 15.25
N ARG A 500 10.59 -18.74 15.58
CA ARG A 500 10.08 -18.27 16.88
C ARG A 500 10.27 -19.34 17.95
N HIS A 501 11.04 -19.05 18.99
CA HIS A 501 11.13 -19.91 20.18
C HIS A 501 10.32 -19.32 21.33
N ARG A 502 9.32 -20.04 21.83
CA ARG A 502 8.58 -19.61 23.03
C ARG A 502 9.47 -19.77 24.26
N GLN A 503 9.60 -18.72 25.07
CA GLN A 503 10.22 -18.79 26.39
C GLN A 503 9.16 -19.00 27.46
N ASP A 504 8.22 -18.05 27.55
CA ASP A 504 7.10 -18.03 28.49
C ASP A 504 5.79 -17.63 27.77
N ASP A 505 4.72 -17.42 28.53
CA ASP A 505 3.48 -16.84 28.01
C ASP A 505 3.74 -15.39 27.56
N GLY A 506 3.46 -15.09 26.29
CA GLY A 506 3.69 -13.77 25.71
C GLY A 506 5.15 -13.41 25.42
N SER A 507 6.12 -14.27 25.74
CA SER A 507 7.56 -14.02 25.53
C SER A 507 8.18 -14.99 24.52
N TYR A 508 8.85 -14.42 23.51
CA TYR A 508 9.38 -15.14 22.35
C TYR A 508 10.82 -14.73 22.02
N ARG A 509 11.70 -15.70 21.78
CA ARG A 509 13.09 -15.47 21.37
C ARG A 509 13.28 -15.67 19.88
N PHE A 510 14.02 -14.77 19.24
CA PHE A 510 14.49 -14.88 17.86
C PHE A 510 16.01 -14.90 17.86
N ARG A 511 16.58 -16.03 17.46
CA ARG A 511 18.04 -16.24 17.39
C ARG A 511 18.40 -17.05 16.14
N PRO A 512 18.28 -16.46 14.94
CA PRO A 512 18.63 -17.16 13.71
C PRO A 512 20.10 -17.62 13.74
N ALA A 513 20.37 -18.81 13.20
CA ALA A 513 21.72 -19.39 13.20
C ALA A 513 22.71 -18.62 12.30
N THR A 514 22.19 -17.93 11.29
CA THR A 514 22.96 -17.17 10.31
C THR A 514 22.70 -15.67 10.49
N PRO A 515 23.69 -14.79 10.23
CA PRO A 515 23.46 -13.34 10.27
C PRO A 515 22.32 -12.88 9.35
N VAL A 516 21.68 -11.78 9.71
CA VAL A 516 20.52 -11.24 8.98
C VAL A 516 20.80 -9.84 8.47
N SER A 517 20.35 -9.53 7.25
CA SER A 517 20.49 -8.19 6.65
C SER A 517 19.65 -7.14 7.37
N GLU A 518 18.53 -7.56 7.94
CA GLU A 518 17.52 -6.68 8.52
C GLU A 518 16.59 -7.43 9.49
N VAL A 519 15.94 -6.68 10.39
CA VAL A 519 15.05 -7.25 11.40
C VAL A 519 13.68 -6.58 11.32
N GLY A 520 12.67 -7.37 10.94
CA GLY A 520 11.26 -7.00 11.05
C GLY A 520 10.58 -7.75 12.18
N LEU A 521 9.60 -7.12 12.84
CA LEU A 521 8.72 -7.78 13.81
C LEU A 521 7.26 -7.50 13.48
N PHE A 522 6.42 -8.54 13.55
CA PHE A 522 4.99 -8.46 13.24
C PHE A 522 4.19 -9.11 14.34
N ALA A 523 3.39 -8.35 15.08
CA ALA A 523 2.63 -8.87 16.21
C ALA A 523 1.13 -8.60 16.06
N SER A 524 0.33 -9.63 16.33
CA SER A 524 -1.13 -9.58 16.32
C SER A 524 -1.71 -10.79 17.05
N ARG A 525 -3.03 -10.85 17.19
CA ARG A 525 -3.76 -12.06 17.57
C ARG A 525 -3.89 -13.02 16.38
N PHE A 526 -2.75 -13.54 15.94
CA PHE A 526 -2.70 -14.47 14.81
C PHE A 526 -3.23 -15.86 15.17
N GLU A 527 -3.88 -16.48 14.20
CA GLU A 527 -4.04 -17.93 14.14
C GLU A 527 -2.81 -18.53 13.46
N ARG A 528 -2.27 -19.62 14.03
CA ARG A 528 -1.04 -20.27 13.55
C ARG A 528 -1.37 -21.63 12.92
N HIS A 529 -0.78 -21.89 11.76
CA HIS A 529 -0.66 -23.22 11.18
C HIS A 529 0.82 -23.48 10.85
N ALA A 530 1.35 -24.65 11.15
CA ALA A 530 2.78 -24.91 10.96
C ALA A 530 3.09 -26.37 10.65
N ILE A 531 4.12 -26.58 9.84
CA ILE A 531 4.68 -27.89 9.46
C ILE A 531 6.21 -27.86 9.61
N ALA A 532 6.83 -29.02 9.80
CA ALA A 532 8.28 -29.14 9.91
C ALA A 532 8.82 -29.90 8.70
N VAL A 533 9.79 -29.31 8.00
CA VAL A 533 10.30 -29.81 6.72
C VAL A 533 11.81 -29.64 6.66
N ALA A 534 12.57 -30.72 6.44
CA ALA A 534 14.03 -30.67 6.26
C ALA A 534 14.78 -29.83 7.33
N GLY A 535 14.31 -29.89 8.58
CA GLY A 535 14.89 -29.12 9.71
C GLY A 535 14.41 -27.65 9.81
N VAL A 536 13.47 -27.23 8.97
CA VAL A 536 12.87 -25.88 8.94
C VAL A 536 11.42 -25.94 9.41
N GLU A 537 11.03 -25.07 10.34
CA GLU A 537 9.63 -24.88 10.71
C GLU A 537 8.98 -23.86 9.76
N LEU A 538 8.03 -24.30 8.94
CA LEU A 538 7.22 -23.43 8.09
C LEU A 538 5.96 -23.06 8.86
N GLU A 539 5.70 -21.78 9.07
CA GLU A 539 4.46 -21.32 9.72
C GLU A 539 3.70 -20.29 8.88
N LEU A 540 2.37 -20.35 8.96
CA LEU A 540 1.44 -19.35 8.45
C LEU A 540 0.76 -18.67 9.63
N LEU A 541 0.96 -17.35 9.75
CA LEU A 541 0.34 -16.50 10.74
C LEU A 541 -0.69 -15.60 10.04
N ARG A 542 -1.96 -15.74 10.41
CA ARG A 542 -3.07 -15.07 9.73
C ARG A 542 -4.12 -14.54 10.68
N HIS A 543 -4.99 -13.66 10.19
CA HIS A 543 -6.15 -13.24 10.98
C HIS A 543 -7.09 -14.45 11.22
N PRO A 544 -7.69 -14.58 12.42
CA PRO A 544 -8.58 -15.70 12.74
C PRO A 544 -9.77 -15.84 11.79
N ASP A 545 -10.34 -14.73 11.32
CA ASP A 545 -11.53 -14.74 10.45
C ASP A 545 -11.21 -15.06 8.97
N HIS A 546 -9.92 -15.08 8.61
CA HIS A 546 -9.45 -15.17 7.23
C HIS A 546 -9.22 -16.63 6.79
N GLN A 547 -10.28 -17.45 6.87
CA GLN A 547 -10.22 -18.90 6.66
C GLN A 547 -10.61 -19.38 5.25
N ARG A 548 -11.20 -18.50 4.42
CA ARG A 548 -11.78 -18.89 3.12
C ARG A 548 -10.77 -19.58 2.22
N GLY A 549 -9.57 -19.02 2.09
CA GLY A 549 -8.50 -19.60 1.28
C GLY A 549 -8.09 -21.01 1.73
N LEU A 550 -7.88 -21.21 3.02
CA LEU A 550 -7.51 -22.53 3.56
C LEU A 550 -8.62 -23.56 3.38
N ARG A 551 -9.89 -23.18 3.62
CA ARG A 551 -11.02 -24.10 3.42
C ARG A 551 -11.13 -24.58 1.97
N HIS A 552 -10.80 -23.74 0.99
CA HIS A 552 -10.84 -24.13 -0.43
C HIS A 552 -9.79 -25.19 -0.80
N PHE A 553 -8.64 -25.20 -0.13
CA PHE A 553 -7.54 -26.13 -0.37
C PHE A 553 -7.47 -27.28 0.64
N ALA A 554 -8.43 -27.38 1.57
CA ALA A 554 -8.42 -28.39 2.63
C ALA A 554 -8.42 -29.83 2.10
N ASP A 555 -9.05 -30.07 0.93
CA ASP A 555 -9.09 -31.36 0.25
C ASP A 555 -7.75 -31.79 -0.37
N VAL A 556 -6.82 -30.84 -0.57
CA VAL A 556 -5.50 -31.07 -1.15
C VAL A 556 -4.36 -30.66 -0.22
N ALA A 557 -4.64 -30.46 1.08
CA ALA A 557 -3.67 -30.00 2.07
C ALA A 557 -2.42 -30.89 2.10
N ASP A 558 -2.59 -32.21 2.23
CA ASP A 558 -1.49 -33.18 2.24
C ASP A 558 -0.61 -33.08 0.99
N ARG A 559 -1.20 -32.80 -0.19
CA ARG A 559 -0.43 -32.63 -1.43
C ARG A 559 0.36 -31.33 -1.46
N ILE A 560 -0.17 -30.26 -0.87
CA ILE A 560 0.53 -28.99 -0.72
C ILE A 560 1.69 -29.18 0.26
N GLU A 561 1.46 -29.83 1.39
CA GLU A 561 2.49 -30.16 2.38
C GLU A 561 3.61 -31.00 1.74
N SER A 562 3.27 -32.12 1.09
CA SER A 562 4.26 -32.95 0.36
C SER A 562 5.00 -32.18 -0.75
N ARG A 563 4.37 -31.18 -1.36
CA ARG A 563 5.03 -30.35 -2.38
C ARG A 563 6.01 -29.38 -1.74
N LEU A 564 5.65 -28.75 -0.63
CA LEU A 564 6.55 -27.90 0.16
C LEU A 564 7.71 -28.73 0.70
N GLU A 565 7.44 -29.93 1.20
CA GLU A 565 8.44 -30.91 1.65
C GLU A 565 9.50 -31.13 0.58
N ARG A 566 9.04 -31.55 -0.60
CA ARG A 566 9.93 -31.81 -1.74
C ARG A 566 10.76 -30.59 -2.14
N ILE A 567 10.23 -29.37 -2.08
CA ILE A 567 10.99 -28.16 -2.46
C ILE A 567 12.22 -27.99 -1.57
N PHE A 568 12.06 -28.18 -0.25
CA PHE A 568 13.15 -28.04 0.70
C PHE A 568 14.10 -29.25 0.68
N GLU A 569 13.58 -30.47 0.51
CA GLU A 569 14.40 -31.67 0.31
C GLU A 569 15.27 -31.57 -0.95
N GLU A 570 14.69 -31.16 -2.08
CA GLU A 570 15.43 -30.92 -3.33
C GLU A 570 16.53 -29.86 -3.12
N ALA A 571 16.28 -28.83 -2.31
CA ALA A 571 17.30 -27.82 -1.98
C ALA A 571 18.48 -28.42 -1.20
N VAL A 572 18.22 -29.34 -0.26
CA VAL A 572 19.25 -30.09 0.47
C VAL A 572 20.03 -31.00 -0.48
N GLU A 573 19.34 -31.76 -1.34
CA GLU A 573 19.96 -32.67 -2.32
C GLU A 573 20.86 -31.93 -3.31
N MET A 574 20.47 -30.71 -3.72
CA MET A 574 21.28 -29.85 -4.59
C MET A 574 22.42 -29.11 -3.87
N GLY A 575 22.57 -29.31 -2.55
CA GLY A 575 23.63 -28.68 -1.75
C GLY A 575 23.39 -27.22 -1.40
N ILE A 576 22.16 -26.72 -1.53
CA ILE A 576 21.77 -25.35 -1.18
C ILE A 576 20.62 -25.34 -0.15
N PRO A 577 20.83 -25.89 1.06
CA PRO A 577 19.78 -25.91 2.08
C PRO A 577 19.32 -24.49 2.43
N TYR A 578 18.08 -24.38 2.89
CA TYR A 578 17.53 -23.14 3.41
C TYR A 578 18.36 -22.68 4.63
N PRO A 579 18.75 -21.39 4.73
CA PRO A 579 19.76 -20.96 5.70
C PRO A 579 19.24 -20.67 7.12
N TYR A 580 17.93 -20.70 7.32
CA TYR A 580 17.29 -20.49 8.62
C TYR A 580 16.56 -21.76 9.07
N ASP A 581 16.26 -21.85 10.35
CA ASP A 581 15.51 -22.94 10.97
C ASP A 581 13.99 -22.69 11.02
N GLY A 582 13.54 -21.54 10.51
CA GLY A 582 12.13 -21.20 10.40
C GLY A 582 11.84 -20.27 9.23
N PHE A 583 10.66 -20.43 8.63
CA PHE A 583 10.12 -19.54 7.60
C PHE A 583 8.65 -19.21 7.90
N SER A 584 8.38 -17.94 8.20
CA SER A 584 7.04 -17.48 8.56
C SER A 584 6.39 -16.72 7.40
N VAL A 585 5.22 -17.18 6.96
CA VAL A 585 4.32 -16.43 6.09
C VAL A 585 3.38 -15.62 6.97
N VAL A 586 3.47 -14.30 6.91
CA VAL A 586 2.79 -13.40 7.85
C VAL A 586 1.79 -12.53 7.12
N GLU A 587 0.53 -12.61 7.53
CA GLU A 587 -0.51 -11.75 6.98
C GLU A 587 -0.39 -10.30 7.48
N ILE A 588 -0.38 -9.33 6.57
CA ILE A 588 -0.19 -7.91 6.86
C ILE A 588 -1.40 -7.03 6.43
N PRO A 589 -1.65 -5.91 7.14
CA PRO A 589 -2.69 -4.94 6.76
C PRO A 589 -2.50 -4.37 5.35
N THR A 590 -3.60 -4.10 4.66
CA THR A 590 -3.61 -3.68 3.26
C THR A 590 -2.83 -2.37 3.01
N TYR A 591 -2.87 -1.43 3.95
CA TYR A 591 -2.23 -0.12 3.80
C TYR A 591 -0.76 -0.09 4.29
N LEU A 592 -0.21 -1.21 4.77
CA LEU A 592 1.23 -1.33 5.01
C LEU A 592 1.95 -1.24 3.66
N ARG A 593 2.95 -0.36 3.58
CA ARG A 593 3.75 -0.15 2.37
C ARG A 593 4.50 -1.41 1.98
N THR A 594 4.34 -1.85 0.73
CA THR A 594 4.96 -3.10 0.21
C THR A 594 6.27 -2.92 -0.53
N TYR A 595 6.76 -1.68 -0.64
CA TYR A 595 7.96 -1.34 -1.40
C TYR A 595 8.97 -0.58 -0.53
N GLY A 596 10.25 -0.80 -0.79
CA GLY A 596 11.38 -0.20 -0.09
C GLY A 596 11.65 1.24 -0.52
N GLY A 597 12.80 1.74 -0.05
CA GLY A 597 13.35 3.03 -0.42
C GLY A 597 14.25 2.96 -1.66
N GLY A 598 15.16 3.91 -1.75
CA GLY A 598 16.14 4.09 -2.82
C GLY A 598 15.56 4.32 -4.21
N SER A 599 16.45 4.36 -5.20
CA SER A 599 16.11 4.53 -6.63
C SER A 599 15.26 3.38 -7.21
N ARG A 600 15.43 2.14 -6.72
CA ARG A 600 14.76 0.95 -7.27
C ARG A 600 13.30 0.81 -6.85
N LEU A 601 12.95 1.31 -5.66
CA LEU A 601 11.65 1.07 -5.04
C LEU A 601 11.26 -0.42 -5.10
N ASP A 602 12.20 -1.27 -4.70
CA ASP A 602 12.06 -2.74 -4.77
C ASP A 602 11.03 -3.26 -3.73
N THR A 603 10.66 -4.53 -3.77
CA THR A 603 9.71 -5.09 -2.80
C THR A 603 10.31 -5.15 -1.39
N ALA A 604 9.48 -4.81 -0.40
CA ALA A 604 9.76 -4.94 1.04
C ALA A 604 9.03 -6.13 1.69
N MET A 605 8.46 -7.04 0.88
CA MET A 605 7.62 -8.15 1.35
C MET A 605 8.40 -9.42 1.70
N ALA A 606 9.70 -9.45 1.44
CA ALA A 606 10.55 -10.57 1.80
C ALA A 606 11.59 -10.08 2.82
N LEU A 607 11.64 -10.75 3.97
CA LEU A 607 12.57 -10.46 5.06
C LEU A 607 13.30 -11.75 5.45
N PRO A 608 14.39 -11.67 6.23
CA PRO A 608 15.07 -12.84 6.77
C PRO A 608 14.11 -13.80 7.49
N GLY A 609 13.96 -15.02 6.98
CA GLY A 609 13.05 -16.03 7.54
C GLY A 609 11.56 -15.72 7.37
N MET A 610 11.17 -14.74 6.54
CA MET A 610 9.75 -14.35 6.43
C MET A 610 9.32 -13.95 5.01
N LEU A 611 8.04 -14.21 4.73
CA LEU A 611 7.28 -13.67 3.60
C LEU A 611 6.04 -12.94 4.12
N LEU A 612 5.86 -11.69 3.73
CA LEU A 612 4.67 -10.92 4.04
C LEU A 612 3.59 -11.21 2.98
N LEU A 613 2.36 -11.35 3.45
CA LEU A 613 1.19 -11.66 2.64
C LEU A 613 0.11 -10.62 2.91
N ARG A 614 -0.33 -9.87 1.89
CA ARG A 614 -1.39 -8.87 2.09
C ARG A 614 -2.71 -9.55 2.46
N GLU A 615 -3.45 -8.96 3.41
CA GLU A 615 -4.74 -9.51 3.85
C GLU A 615 -5.72 -9.65 2.69
N HIS A 616 -5.82 -8.67 1.79
CA HIS A 616 -6.69 -8.74 0.62
C HIS A 616 -6.14 -9.67 -0.48
N GLY A 617 -5.03 -10.35 -0.24
CA GLY A 617 -4.41 -11.24 -1.21
C GLY A 617 -5.05 -12.64 -1.21
N PHE A 618 -4.22 -13.67 -0.99
CA PHE A 618 -4.67 -15.07 -0.83
C PHE A 618 -5.88 -15.25 0.10
N PRO A 619 -5.99 -14.56 1.26
CA PRO A 619 -7.13 -14.77 2.15
C PRO A 619 -8.51 -14.39 1.58
N TYR A 620 -8.56 -13.40 0.69
CA TYR A 620 -9.78 -12.89 0.07
C TYR A 620 -9.90 -13.20 -1.43
N SER A 621 -8.91 -13.86 -2.02
CA SER A 621 -8.94 -14.26 -3.43
C SER A 621 -10.17 -15.14 -3.72
N ASP A 622 -10.84 -14.90 -4.85
CA ASP A 622 -11.96 -15.71 -5.30
C ASP A 622 -11.50 -17.02 -5.97
N LEU A 623 -11.08 -17.97 -5.14
CA LEU A 623 -10.48 -19.24 -5.57
C LEU A 623 -11.51 -20.23 -6.13
N GLY A 624 -12.81 -20.07 -5.82
CA GLY A 624 -13.88 -20.95 -6.33
C GLY A 624 -13.98 -20.95 -7.86
N ARG A 625 -13.48 -19.91 -8.52
CA ARG A 625 -13.40 -19.86 -9.98
C ARG A 625 -12.45 -20.91 -10.56
N PHE A 626 -11.49 -21.42 -9.79
CA PHE A 626 -10.64 -22.53 -10.22
C PHE A 626 -11.44 -23.79 -10.59
N ASP A 627 -12.49 -24.08 -9.83
CA ASP A 627 -13.32 -25.27 -10.03
C ASP A 627 -14.13 -25.20 -11.35
N SER A 628 -14.32 -24.00 -11.88
CA SER A 628 -15.04 -23.75 -13.14
C SER A 628 -14.16 -23.81 -14.40
N LEU A 629 -12.82 -23.90 -14.25
CA LEU A 629 -11.89 -23.92 -15.38
C LEU A 629 -11.76 -25.34 -15.94
N PRO A 630 -11.68 -25.52 -17.28
CA PRO A 630 -11.54 -26.85 -17.87
C PRO A 630 -10.26 -27.55 -17.36
N THR A 631 -10.42 -28.71 -16.74
CA THR A 631 -9.32 -29.55 -16.26
C THR A 631 -8.72 -30.36 -17.43
N GLY A 632 -8.20 -29.67 -18.45
CA GLY A 632 -7.43 -30.30 -19.53
C GLY A 632 -6.01 -30.72 -19.11
N ILE A 633 -5.71 -30.71 -17.81
CA ILE A 633 -4.38 -30.94 -17.25
C ILE A 633 -4.25 -32.40 -16.78
N PRO A 634 -3.16 -33.11 -17.12
CA PRO A 634 -2.87 -34.43 -16.55
C PRO A 634 -2.85 -34.39 -15.01
N GLY A 635 -3.57 -35.29 -14.34
CA GLY A 635 -3.63 -35.36 -12.86
C GLY A 635 -4.93 -34.88 -12.21
N GLY A 636 -5.93 -34.44 -12.99
CA GLY A 636 -7.27 -34.11 -12.49
C GLY A 636 -7.35 -32.80 -11.70
N THR A 637 -8.51 -32.57 -11.05
CA THR A 637 -8.85 -31.32 -10.35
C THR A 637 -7.90 -31.01 -9.19
N GLU A 638 -7.48 -32.01 -8.44
CA GLU A 638 -6.60 -31.83 -7.28
C GLU A 638 -5.19 -31.37 -7.69
N ALA A 639 -4.61 -31.96 -8.74
CA ALA A 639 -3.31 -31.52 -9.27
C ALA A 639 -3.42 -30.10 -9.86
N PHE A 640 -4.55 -29.77 -10.48
CA PHE A 640 -4.84 -28.43 -10.97
C PHE A 640 -4.88 -27.40 -9.84
N LYS A 641 -5.55 -27.70 -8.71
CA LYS A 641 -5.58 -26.81 -7.52
C LYS A 641 -4.17 -26.50 -7.01
N VAL A 642 -3.33 -27.52 -6.82
CA VAL A 642 -1.94 -27.34 -6.37
C VAL A 642 -1.14 -26.49 -7.36
N GLN A 643 -1.21 -26.80 -8.66
CA GLN A 643 -0.51 -26.03 -9.69
C GLN A 643 -0.96 -24.56 -9.75
N ARG A 644 -2.25 -24.30 -9.52
CA ARG A 644 -2.78 -22.93 -9.48
C ARG A 644 -2.32 -22.16 -8.27
N LEU A 645 -2.29 -22.80 -7.10
CA LEU A 645 -1.71 -22.21 -5.90
C LEU A 645 -0.24 -21.82 -6.13
N GLU A 646 0.56 -22.73 -6.68
CA GLU A 646 1.95 -22.44 -7.05
C GLU A 646 2.05 -21.26 -8.02
N THR A 647 1.16 -21.19 -9.02
CA THR A 647 1.16 -20.10 -10.00
C THR A 647 0.89 -18.76 -9.33
N LEU A 648 -0.10 -18.69 -8.43
CA LEU A 648 -0.42 -17.47 -7.69
C LEU A 648 0.80 -16.96 -6.92
N PHE A 649 1.44 -17.83 -6.13
CA PHE A 649 2.57 -17.46 -5.27
C PHE A 649 3.88 -17.23 -6.06
N ARG A 650 3.92 -17.56 -7.36
CA ARG A 650 5.05 -17.28 -8.25
C ARG A 650 4.94 -15.94 -9.00
N THR A 651 3.78 -15.30 -9.06
CA THR A 651 3.57 -14.12 -9.90
C THR A 651 4.51 -12.97 -9.54
N PHE A 652 5.48 -12.67 -10.42
CA PHE A 652 6.57 -11.70 -10.17
C PHE A 652 6.15 -10.22 -10.16
N ILE A 653 4.93 -9.94 -10.61
CA ILE A 653 4.31 -8.61 -10.58
C ILE A 653 3.88 -8.27 -9.15
N ASP A 654 3.60 -9.28 -8.34
CA ASP A 654 3.20 -9.11 -6.95
C ASP A 654 4.43 -8.81 -6.09
N PRO A 655 4.39 -7.77 -5.24
CA PRO A 655 5.48 -7.54 -4.29
C PRO A 655 5.71 -8.76 -3.37
N GLY A 656 4.67 -9.55 -3.04
CA GLY A 656 4.71 -10.71 -2.15
C GLY A 656 4.99 -12.06 -2.82
N SER A 657 5.75 -12.11 -3.92
CA SER A 657 6.11 -13.36 -4.60
C SER A 657 6.92 -14.31 -3.70
N ALA A 658 6.42 -15.54 -3.47
CA ALA A 658 7.09 -16.53 -2.63
C ALA A 658 8.36 -17.09 -3.28
N SER A 659 8.38 -17.29 -4.60
CA SER A 659 9.58 -17.74 -5.31
C SER A 659 10.72 -16.73 -5.17
N ARG A 660 10.39 -15.44 -5.24
CA ARG A 660 11.34 -14.37 -4.96
C ARG A 660 11.80 -14.38 -3.52
N ALA A 661 10.87 -14.45 -2.57
CA ALA A 661 11.22 -14.47 -1.14
C ALA A 661 12.14 -15.65 -0.80
N LEU A 662 11.89 -16.83 -1.36
CA LEU A 662 12.75 -18.00 -1.23
C LEU A 662 14.14 -17.72 -1.83
N ALA A 663 14.22 -17.25 -3.08
CA ALA A 663 15.49 -16.95 -3.75
C ALA A 663 16.33 -15.90 -2.99
N ARG A 664 15.67 -14.85 -2.45
CA ARG A 664 16.32 -13.84 -1.61
C ARG A 664 16.85 -14.41 -0.32
N ASN A 665 16.04 -15.20 0.40
CA ASN A 665 16.49 -15.84 1.63
C ASN A 665 17.67 -16.79 1.38
N LEU A 666 17.72 -17.47 0.22
CA LEU A 666 18.83 -18.36 -0.12
C LEU A 666 20.16 -17.64 -0.34
N VAL A 667 20.16 -16.42 -0.90
CA VAL A 667 21.40 -15.70 -1.26
C VAL A 667 21.35 -14.21 -0.91
N GLY A 668 20.41 -13.44 -1.49
CA GLY A 668 20.39 -11.97 -1.39
C GLY A 668 20.23 -11.39 0.02
N LEU A 669 19.68 -12.16 0.96
CA LEU A 669 19.58 -11.81 2.39
C LEU A 669 20.67 -12.50 3.24
N GLN A 670 21.63 -13.15 2.60
CA GLN A 670 22.80 -13.78 3.25
C GLN A 670 24.09 -13.06 2.89
N THR A 671 24.14 -12.47 1.70
CA THR A 671 25.27 -11.72 1.16
C THR A 671 24.74 -10.80 0.06
N THR A 672 25.45 -9.71 -0.22
CA THR A 672 25.12 -8.82 -1.34
C THR A 672 26.36 -8.44 -2.13
N ALA A 673 26.20 -8.20 -3.42
CA ALA A 673 27.30 -7.72 -4.25
C ALA A 673 27.70 -6.30 -3.84
N ASP A 674 28.97 -5.94 -3.98
CA ASP A 674 29.47 -4.58 -3.80
C ASP A 674 30.36 -4.14 -4.98
N GLY A 675 30.51 -2.83 -5.15
CA GLY A 675 31.27 -2.23 -6.24
C GLY A 675 30.53 -2.13 -7.59
N PRO A 676 31.26 -1.89 -8.69
CA PRO A 676 30.68 -1.69 -10.02
C PRO A 676 29.86 -2.90 -10.49
N GLY A 677 28.62 -2.67 -10.92
CA GLY A 677 27.73 -3.74 -11.39
C GLY A 677 27.07 -4.56 -10.27
N ALA A 678 27.23 -4.19 -9.00
CA ALA A 678 26.68 -4.92 -7.86
C ALA A 678 25.18 -5.24 -8.00
N GLN A 679 24.38 -4.26 -8.42
CA GLN A 679 22.94 -4.47 -8.64
C GLN A 679 22.63 -5.55 -9.68
N ALA A 680 23.45 -5.62 -10.74
CA ALA A 680 23.31 -6.64 -11.78
C ALA A 680 23.61 -8.03 -11.22
N LEU A 681 24.68 -8.15 -10.44
CA LEU A 681 25.08 -9.41 -9.81
C LEU A 681 24.04 -9.91 -8.80
N ASP A 682 23.50 -9.02 -7.95
CA ASP A 682 22.41 -9.35 -7.02
C ASP A 682 21.18 -9.86 -7.77
N TYR A 683 20.80 -9.18 -8.86
CA TYR A 683 19.67 -9.59 -9.69
C TYR A 683 19.90 -10.96 -10.34
N VAL A 684 21.12 -11.24 -10.83
CA VAL A 684 21.45 -12.55 -11.39
C VAL A 684 21.35 -13.64 -10.32
N CYS A 685 21.84 -13.40 -9.11
CA CYS A 685 21.69 -14.34 -7.99
C CYS A 685 20.22 -14.64 -7.69
N GLU A 686 19.39 -13.60 -7.57
CA GLU A 686 17.95 -13.75 -7.33
C GLU A 686 17.28 -14.53 -8.48
N GLY A 687 17.58 -14.17 -9.73
CA GLY A 687 17.03 -14.81 -10.92
C GLY A 687 17.42 -16.29 -11.05
N LEU A 688 18.68 -16.64 -10.79
CA LEU A 688 19.14 -18.03 -10.75
C LEU A 688 18.44 -18.80 -9.63
N GLY A 689 18.29 -18.20 -8.44
CA GLY A 689 17.54 -18.76 -7.32
C GLY A 689 16.09 -19.08 -7.68
N ILE A 690 15.43 -18.19 -8.42
CA ILE A 690 14.07 -18.41 -8.93
C ILE A 690 14.02 -19.59 -9.92
N GLU A 691 14.95 -19.66 -10.88
CA GLU A 691 14.96 -20.72 -11.89
C GLU A 691 15.28 -22.11 -11.33
N ILE A 692 16.09 -22.20 -10.25
CA ILE A 692 16.38 -23.48 -9.58
C ILE A 692 15.11 -24.18 -9.10
N PHE A 693 14.07 -23.46 -8.69
CA PHE A 693 12.81 -24.06 -8.22
C PHE A 693 11.68 -24.01 -9.27
N ASN A 694 12.01 -23.61 -10.50
CA ASN A 694 11.03 -23.47 -11.58
C ASN A 694 10.78 -24.80 -12.30
N THR A 695 9.75 -25.52 -11.88
CA THR A 695 9.41 -26.88 -12.37
C THR A 695 8.45 -26.93 -13.57
N THR A 696 7.96 -25.78 -14.08
CA THR A 696 6.88 -25.75 -15.09
C THR A 696 7.43 -25.43 -16.49
N SER A 697 6.91 -26.10 -17.53
CA SER A 697 7.24 -25.86 -18.95
C SER A 697 6.87 -24.46 -19.48
N SER A 698 6.18 -23.64 -18.68
CA SER A 698 5.87 -22.23 -18.95
C SER A 698 6.89 -21.34 -18.24
N ARG A 699 8.13 -21.28 -18.75
CA ARG A 699 9.06 -20.22 -18.34
C ARG A 699 8.44 -18.87 -18.70
N VAL A 700 8.22 -18.01 -17.71
CA VAL A 700 7.77 -16.64 -17.95
C VAL A 700 8.96 -15.87 -18.52
N ILE A 701 8.83 -15.42 -19.77
CA ILE A 701 9.87 -14.72 -20.53
C ILE A 701 10.02 -13.26 -20.04
N ASN A 702 9.00 -12.71 -19.37
CA ASN A 702 9.03 -11.33 -18.87
C ASN A 702 10.10 -11.13 -17.78
N PRO A 703 10.62 -9.89 -17.62
CA PRO A 703 11.55 -9.56 -16.55
C PRO A 703 11.01 -9.97 -15.18
N THR A 704 11.84 -10.58 -14.36
CA THR A 704 11.50 -11.01 -13.00
C THR A 704 11.71 -9.90 -11.98
N ILE A 705 11.99 -8.66 -12.41
CA ILE A 705 12.20 -7.49 -11.54
C ILE A 705 10.85 -6.95 -11.05
N TYR A 706 10.78 -6.55 -9.77
CA TYR A 706 9.68 -5.72 -9.26
C TYR A 706 10.20 -4.31 -9.04
N THR A 707 9.37 -3.33 -9.32
CA THR A 707 9.61 -1.94 -8.93
C THR A 707 8.29 -1.21 -8.74
N ALA A 708 8.18 -0.38 -7.70
CA ALA A 708 6.99 0.44 -7.50
C ALA A 708 6.81 1.52 -8.58
N HIS A 709 7.85 1.82 -9.38
CA HIS A 709 7.77 2.73 -10.53
C HIS A 709 6.73 2.28 -11.57
N ASP A 710 6.38 0.99 -11.62
CA ASP A 710 5.33 0.51 -12.53
C ASP A 710 3.93 0.96 -12.12
N PHE A 711 3.77 1.39 -10.87
CA PHE A 711 2.54 1.93 -10.30
C PHE A 711 2.57 3.47 -10.19
N SER A 712 3.72 4.13 -10.40
CA SER A 712 3.92 5.56 -10.12
C SER A 712 3.32 6.52 -11.18
N ALA A 713 2.26 6.10 -11.86
CA ALA A 713 1.59 6.90 -12.89
C ALA A 713 0.17 7.29 -12.45
N ASP A 714 -0.28 8.47 -12.89
CA ASP A 714 -1.65 8.91 -12.66
C ASP A 714 -2.66 8.04 -13.42
N ALA A 715 -3.60 7.45 -12.69
CA ALA A 715 -4.77 6.83 -13.29
C ALA A 715 -5.64 7.92 -13.95
N SER A 716 -5.71 7.93 -15.29
CA SER A 716 -6.52 8.92 -16.00
C SER A 716 -8.02 8.62 -15.83
N PHE A 717 -8.82 9.64 -15.46
CA PHE A 717 -10.27 9.51 -15.29
C PHE A 717 -10.98 8.92 -16.53
N GLY A 718 -10.49 9.26 -17.72
CA GLY A 718 -10.98 8.71 -18.98
C GLY A 718 -10.66 7.23 -19.16
N SER A 719 -9.53 6.72 -18.67
CA SER A 719 -9.16 5.31 -18.84
C SER A 719 -10.06 4.40 -18.03
N THR A 720 -10.44 4.74 -16.79
CA THR A 720 -11.31 3.90 -15.96
C THR A 720 -12.73 3.76 -16.56
N VAL A 721 -13.33 4.87 -16.98
CA VAL A 721 -14.66 4.84 -17.65
C VAL A 721 -14.57 4.13 -19.00
N THR A 722 -13.51 4.39 -19.78
CA THR A 722 -13.29 3.74 -21.07
C THR A 722 -12.99 2.25 -20.90
N GLN A 723 -12.27 1.83 -19.87
CA GLN A 723 -12.00 0.43 -19.53
C GLN A 723 -13.26 -0.27 -19.04
N MET A 724 -14.11 0.41 -18.25
CA MET A 724 -15.41 -0.10 -17.84
C MET A 724 -16.33 -0.32 -19.05
N VAL A 725 -16.42 0.66 -19.95
CA VAL A 725 -17.23 0.57 -21.19
C VAL A 725 -16.67 -0.42 -22.21
N ARG A 726 -15.34 -0.46 -22.41
CA ARG A 726 -14.68 -1.43 -23.31
C ARG A 726 -14.72 -2.85 -22.75
N GLY A 727 -14.57 -3.00 -21.43
CA GLY A 727 -14.71 -4.28 -20.74
C GLY A 727 -16.11 -4.86 -20.90
N LEU A 728 -17.16 -4.03 -20.83
CA LEU A 728 -18.53 -4.47 -21.10
C LEU A 728 -18.76 -4.94 -22.56
N ARG A 729 -17.88 -4.56 -23.51
CA ARG A 729 -18.04 -4.84 -24.95
C ARG A 729 -17.16 -5.98 -25.50
N ASN A 730 -16.00 -6.24 -24.89
CA ASN A 730 -15.03 -7.23 -25.37
C ASN A 730 -14.87 -8.42 -24.42
N GLN A 731 -14.56 -9.60 -24.95
CA GLN A 731 -14.27 -10.81 -24.17
C GLN A 731 -13.01 -10.58 -23.29
N PHE A 732 -13.28 -10.33 -22.01
CA PHE A 732 -12.48 -9.73 -20.93
C PHE A 732 -11.07 -10.29 -20.63
N GLN A 733 -10.67 -11.42 -21.22
CA GLN A 733 -9.44 -12.14 -20.82
C GLN A 733 -8.13 -11.58 -21.39
N ARG A 734 -8.16 -10.95 -22.59
CA ARG A 734 -6.93 -10.44 -23.24
C ARG A 734 -6.56 -9.01 -22.84
N GLU A 735 -7.54 -8.17 -22.52
CA GLU A 735 -7.32 -6.73 -22.30
C GLU A 735 -7.02 -6.37 -20.84
N THR A 736 -7.59 -7.04 -19.84
CA THR A 736 -7.28 -6.77 -18.42
C THR A 736 -5.88 -7.25 -18.03
N ARG A 737 -5.42 -8.36 -18.64
CA ARG A 737 -4.03 -8.84 -18.56
C ARG A 737 -3.04 -7.85 -19.21
N ARG A 738 -3.50 -7.08 -20.21
CA ARG A 738 -2.77 -6.02 -20.93
C ARG A 738 -2.77 -4.67 -20.22
N GLY A 739 -3.91 -4.26 -19.66
CA GLY A 739 -4.13 -2.90 -19.16
C GLY A 739 -3.39 -2.54 -17.89
N PHE A 740 -3.02 -3.53 -17.07
CA PHE A 740 -2.32 -3.26 -15.80
C PHE A 740 -0.79 -3.41 -15.88
N VAL A 741 -0.22 -4.27 -16.74
CA VAL A 741 1.24 -4.55 -16.66
C VAL A 741 1.96 -4.86 -17.98
N THR A 742 1.29 -5.25 -19.08
CA THR A 742 2.00 -5.91 -20.21
C THR A 742 2.30 -5.08 -21.46
N ASP A 743 2.16 -3.75 -21.45
CA ASP A 743 2.58 -2.90 -22.59
C ASP A 743 3.90 -2.14 -22.36
N GLN A 744 4.50 -2.22 -21.16
CA GLN A 744 5.63 -1.36 -20.80
C GLN A 744 7.01 -1.88 -21.22
N TYR A 745 7.14 -3.18 -21.53
CA TYR A 745 8.41 -3.80 -21.99
C TYR A 745 8.48 -3.99 -23.51
N VAL A 746 7.44 -3.59 -24.26
CA VAL A 746 7.36 -3.71 -25.73
C VAL A 746 7.56 -2.35 -26.41
N VAL A 747 7.88 -1.29 -25.65
CA VAL A 747 8.08 0.05 -26.22
C VAL A 747 9.44 0.10 -26.95
N PRO A 748 9.51 0.49 -28.23
CA PRO A 748 10.78 0.51 -28.99
C PRO A 748 11.91 1.31 -28.32
N SER A 749 11.59 2.43 -27.67
CA SER A 749 12.54 3.27 -26.94
C SER A 749 13.23 2.55 -25.77
N MET A 750 12.62 1.49 -25.25
CA MET A 750 13.21 0.67 -24.18
C MET A 750 14.31 -0.24 -24.71
N TRP A 751 14.11 -0.82 -25.88
CA TRP A 751 15.11 -1.64 -26.58
C TRP A 751 16.28 -0.77 -27.05
N GLU A 752 16.01 0.45 -27.50
CA GLU A 752 17.04 1.43 -27.84
C GLU A 752 17.91 1.81 -26.64
N ARG A 753 17.31 2.06 -25.47
CA ARG A 753 18.04 2.31 -24.21
C ARG A 753 18.85 1.09 -23.78
N ALA A 754 18.26 -0.09 -23.81
CA ALA A 754 18.95 -1.34 -23.45
C ALA A 754 20.15 -1.63 -24.37
N ALA A 755 20.08 -1.25 -25.66
CA ALA A 755 21.16 -1.42 -26.62
C ALA A 755 22.25 -0.33 -26.56
N SER A 756 22.03 0.79 -25.86
CA SER A 756 22.92 1.96 -25.86
C SER A 756 23.67 2.20 -24.55
N THR A 757 23.28 1.54 -23.45
CA THR A 757 23.91 1.73 -22.12
C THR A 757 24.31 0.38 -21.52
N SER A 758 25.50 0.30 -20.94
CA SER A 758 25.97 -0.90 -20.21
C SER A 758 25.21 -1.09 -18.89
N LEU A 759 25.28 -2.28 -18.28
CA LEU A 759 24.60 -2.51 -17.00
C LEU A 759 25.24 -1.75 -15.83
N VAL A 760 26.52 -1.40 -15.97
CA VAL A 760 27.29 -0.63 -14.99
C VAL A 760 27.01 0.87 -15.10
N GLU A 761 26.77 1.39 -16.31
CA GLU A 761 26.55 2.82 -16.57
C GLU A 761 25.07 3.23 -16.57
N LEU A 762 24.16 2.34 -16.16
CA LEU A 762 22.74 2.66 -16.08
C LEU A 762 22.50 3.73 -15.01
N ASP A 763 22.23 4.94 -15.48
CA ASP A 763 21.84 6.07 -14.65
C ASP A 763 20.46 5.83 -14.03
N LEU A 764 20.47 5.43 -12.75
CA LEU A 764 19.29 5.22 -11.92
C LEU A 764 18.84 6.49 -11.18
N GLU A 765 19.59 7.59 -11.29
CA GLU A 765 19.31 8.83 -10.57
C GLU A 765 18.43 9.76 -11.41
N SER A 766 18.74 9.97 -12.70
CA SER A 766 17.99 10.92 -13.53
C SER A 766 16.65 10.40 -14.03
N ASN A 767 16.54 9.08 -14.27
CA ASN A 767 15.30 8.45 -14.74
C ASN A 767 15.20 6.97 -14.30
N PRO A 768 15.01 6.72 -12.99
CA PRO A 768 15.04 5.37 -12.42
C PRO A 768 14.05 4.43 -13.11
N SER A 769 12.81 4.88 -13.36
CA SER A 769 11.78 4.02 -13.98
C SER A 769 12.19 3.42 -15.32
N ARG A 770 12.76 4.22 -16.23
CA ARG A 770 13.22 3.74 -17.54
C ARG A 770 14.49 2.90 -17.43
N ALA A 771 15.42 3.32 -16.58
CA ALA A 771 16.68 2.61 -16.37
C ALA A 771 16.46 1.21 -15.79
N ILE A 772 15.58 1.06 -14.79
CA ILE A 772 15.25 -0.23 -14.15
C ILE A 772 14.61 -1.20 -15.14
N ARG A 773 13.77 -0.72 -16.05
CA ARG A 773 13.13 -1.62 -17.02
C ARG A 773 14.10 -2.06 -18.12
N ALA A 774 14.98 -1.17 -18.59
CA ALA A 774 16.07 -1.54 -19.51
C ALA A 774 17.05 -2.53 -18.85
N PHE A 775 17.38 -2.29 -17.57
CA PHE A 775 18.14 -3.20 -16.71
C PHE A 775 17.47 -4.59 -16.66
N GLY A 776 16.18 -4.64 -16.35
CA GLY A 776 15.43 -5.89 -16.20
C GLY A 776 15.44 -6.77 -17.47
N LEU A 777 15.37 -6.16 -18.66
CA LEU A 777 15.46 -6.89 -19.93
C LEU A 777 16.83 -7.56 -20.12
N ARG A 778 17.93 -6.81 -19.96
CA ARG A 778 19.29 -7.34 -20.12
C ARG A 778 19.65 -8.35 -19.05
N ALA A 779 19.34 -8.03 -17.80
CA ALA A 779 19.68 -8.88 -16.66
C ALA A 779 18.88 -10.20 -16.71
N ARG A 780 17.62 -10.18 -17.19
CA ARG A 780 16.84 -11.41 -17.40
C ARG A 780 17.44 -12.30 -18.48
N ALA A 781 17.89 -11.73 -19.60
CA ALA A 781 18.55 -12.50 -20.65
C ALA A 781 19.80 -13.22 -20.11
N ALA A 782 20.62 -12.54 -19.30
CA ALA A 782 21.78 -13.14 -18.67
C ALA A 782 21.43 -14.27 -17.69
N VAL A 783 20.40 -14.09 -16.84
CA VAL A 783 19.91 -15.16 -15.97
C VAL A 783 19.56 -16.41 -16.78
N LEU A 784 18.83 -16.25 -17.89
CA LEU A 784 18.43 -17.36 -18.74
C LEU A 784 19.64 -18.02 -19.42
N SER A 785 20.55 -17.24 -20.01
CA SER A 785 21.76 -17.77 -20.65
C SER A 785 22.66 -18.51 -19.66
N LEU A 786 22.84 -17.97 -18.45
CA LEU A 786 23.61 -18.59 -17.38
C LEU A 786 22.93 -19.87 -16.89
N PHE A 787 21.63 -19.84 -16.62
CA PHE A 787 20.88 -21.00 -16.14
C PHE A 787 20.83 -22.12 -17.17
N GLU A 788 20.62 -21.80 -18.45
CA GLU A 788 20.64 -22.79 -19.54
C GLU A 788 22.03 -23.37 -19.79
N GLY A 789 23.08 -22.55 -19.65
CA GLY A 789 24.47 -23.00 -19.80
C GLY A 789 24.96 -23.86 -18.63
N MET A 790 24.61 -23.50 -17.39
CA MET A 790 25.04 -24.23 -16.19
C MET A 790 24.15 -25.44 -15.87
N GLY A 791 22.85 -25.33 -16.17
CA GLY A 791 21.83 -26.26 -15.70
C GLY A 791 21.49 -26.08 -14.22
N ARG A 792 20.44 -26.79 -13.78
CA ARG A 792 19.84 -26.66 -12.44
C ARG A 792 20.84 -26.92 -11.30
N SER A 793 21.49 -28.08 -11.30
CA SER A 793 22.37 -28.51 -10.20
C SER A 793 23.62 -27.66 -10.07
N ARG A 794 24.27 -27.26 -11.19
CA ARG A 794 25.44 -26.38 -11.10
C ARG A 794 25.07 -24.96 -10.71
N SER A 795 23.91 -24.46 -11.12
CA SER A 795 23.40 -23.16 -10.65
C SER A 795 23.20 -23.17 -9.13
N ALA A 796 22.64 -24.24 -8.57
CA ALA A 796 22.51 -24.41 -7.13
C ALA A 796 23.87 -24.48 -6.42
N ALA A 797 24.81 -25.29 -6.94
CA ALA A 797 26.16 -25.40 -6.40
C ALA A 797 26.91 -24.04 -6.45
N PHE A 798 26.76 -23.28 -7.54
CA PHE A 798 27.34 -21.95 -7.70
C PHE A 798 26.85 -20.99 -6.61
N LEU A 799 25.52 -20.88 -6.44
CA LEU A 799 24.93 -20.01 -5.42
C LEU A 799 25.29 -20.46 -4.00
N ALA A 800 25.35 -21.77 -3.76
CA ALA A 800 25.79 -22.33 -2.48
C ALA A 800 27.24 -21.98 -2.18
N GLU A 801 28.15 -22.06 -3.16
CA GLU A 801 29.56 -21.72 -3.01
C GLU A 801 29.76 -20.22 -2.77
N LEU A 802 29.01 -19.37 -3.49
CA LEU A 802 29.03 -17.92 -3.28
C LEU A 802 28.59 -17.58 -1.85
N ARG A 803 27.46 -18.14 -1.41
CA ARG A 803 26.99 -17.98 -0.02
C ARG A 803 28.02 -18.50 0.98
N ARG A 804 28.60 -19.68 0.76
CA ARG A 804 29.58 -20.28 1.69
C ARG A 804 30.80 -19.39 1.91
N ARG A 805 31.25 -18.67 0.87
CA ARG A 805 32.41 -17.78 0.94
C ARG A 805 32.10 -16.41 1.52
N HIS A 806 30.90 -15.88 1.30
CA HIS A 806 30.57 -14.48 1.58
C HIS A 806 29.36 -14.26 2.51
N ALA A 807 28.83 -15.32 3.14
CA ALA A 807 27.73 -15.18 4.10
C ALA A 807 28.08 -14.18 5.22
N GLY A 808 27.16 -13.24 5.47
CA GLY A 808 27.35 -12.17 6.44
C GLY A 808 28.20 -11.00 5.93
N GLY A 809 28.49 -10.92 4.62
CA GLY A 809 29.33 -9.88 4.05
C GLY A 809 28.97 -9.50 2.62
N THR A 810 29.98 -9.04 1.88
CA THR A 810 29.86 -8.65 0.47
C THR A 810 30.74 -9.49 -0.45
N PHE A 811 30.43 -9.46 -1.74
CA PHE A 811 31.25 -10.05 -2.80
C PHE A 811 31.36 -9.08 -3.98
N ASP A 812 32.47 -9.12 -4.71
CA ASP A 812 32.63 -8.36 -5.96
C ASP A 812 32.51 -9.26 -7.21
N ALA A 813 32.70 -8.68 -8.40
CA ALA A 813 32.65 -9.44 -9.66
C ALA A 813 33.75 -10.52 -9.79
N ARG A 814 34.90 -10.35 -9.11
CA ARG A 814 35.98 -11.35 -9.08
C ARG A 814 35.59 -12.52 -8.19
N ASP A 815 35.01 -12.23 -7.03
CA ASP A 815 34.48 -13.23 -6.12
C ASP A 815 33.39 -14.07 -6.76
N PHE A 816 32.47 -13.42 -7.49
CA PHE A 816 31.43 -14.08 -8.27
C PHE A 816 32.02 -15.05 -9.32
N ASN A 817 33.03 -14.60 -10.07
CA ASN A 817 33.76 -15.46 -11.02
C ASN A 817 34.50 -16.62 -10.34
N ALA A 818 35.10 -16.37 -9.17
CA ALA A 818 35.83 -17.37 -8.42
C ALA A 818 34.90 -18.47 -7.88
N ALA A 819 33.69 -18.10 -7.45
CA ALA A 819 32.65 -19.04 -7.04
C ALA A 819 32.14 -19.88 -8.23
N ALA A 820 31.95 -19.28 -9.40
CA ALA A 820 31.58 -20.02 -10.62
C ALA A 820 32.68 -21.00 -11.07
N SER A 821 33.94 -20.56 -11.05
CA SER A 821 35.08 -21.38 -11.42
C SER A 821 35.24 -22.60 -10.50
N ALA A 822 34.93 -22.44 -9.21
CA ALA A 822 34.98 -23.53 -8.23
C ALA A 822 33.98 -24.65 -8.51
N VAL A 823 32.91 -24.38 -9.25
CA VAL A 823 31.92 -25.38 -9.69
C VAL A 823 32.08 -25.76 -11.16
N GLY A 824 33.23 -25.45 -11.76
CA GLY A 824 33.59 -25.82 -13.13
C GLY A 824 32.88 -24.99 -14.21
N VAL A 825 32.54 -23.73 -13.90
CA VAL A 825 31.93 -22.79 -14.86
C VAL A 825 32.86 -21.60 -15.05
N ASP A 826 33.35 -21.40 -16.28
CA ASP A 826 34.12 -20.21 -16.64
C ASP A 826 33.19 -19.08 -17.09
N LEU A 827 33.07 -18.05 -16.24
CA LEU A 827 32.28 -16.85 -16.52
C LEU A 827 33.17 -15.62 -16.81
N GLY A 828 34.49 -15.78 -16.85
CA GLY A 828 35.44 -14.66 -16.85
C GLY A 828 35.25 -13.71 -18.03
N GLY A 829 35.08 -14.25 -19.25
CA GLY A 829 34.77 -13.45 -20.43
C GLY A 829 33.31 -12.97 -20.48
N LEU A 830 32.38 -13.82 -20.05
CA LEU A 830 30.95 -13.58 -20.19
C LEU A 830 30.43 -12.47 -19.25
N ILE A 831 30.97 -12.36 -18.03
CA ILE A 831 30.61 -11.31 -17.07
C ILE A 831 31.16 -9.96 -17.48
N GLY A 832 32.40 -9.92 -17.97
CA GLY A 832 33.02 -8.69 -18.49
C GLY A 832 32.19 -8.10 -19.62
N ASP A 833 31.84 -8.94 -20.61
CA ASP A 833 31.02 -8.54 -21.75
C ASP A 833 29.60 -8.16 -21.31
N TRP A 834 28.96 -8.95 -20.45
CA TRP A 834 27.59 -8.71 -20.01
C TRP A 834 27.43 -7.41 -19.19
N LEU A 835 28.35 -7.14 -18.26
CA LEU A 835 28.31 -5.96 -17.40
C LEU A 835 28.66 -4.68 -18.17
N ASN A 836 29.68 -4.74 -19.03
CA ASN A 836 30.34 -3.54 -19.56
C ASN A 836 30.06 -3.28 -21.05
N GLU A 837 29.77 -4.28 -21.88
CA GLU A 837 29.48 -4.04 -23.31
C GLU A 837 28.02 -3.57 -23.52
N THR A 838 27.78 -2.80 -24.57
CA THR A 838 26.44 -2.36 -25.02
C THR A 838 25.86 -3.24 -26.13
N ALA A 839 26.70 -4.03 -26.80
CA ALA A 839 26.31 -4.82 -27.97
C ALA A 839 25.38 -5.98 -27.60
N LEU A 840 24.25 -6.11 -28.30
CA LEU A 840 23.41 -7.30 -28.25
C LEU A 840 23.88 -8.30 -29.33
N PRO A 841 24.02 -9.61 -29.01
CA PRO A 841 24.47 -10.59 -29.99
C PRO A 841 23.47 -10.72 -31.14
N GLY A 842 23.94 -10.54 -32.37
CA GLY A 842 23.18 -10.81 -33.59
C GLY A 842 23.53 -12.20 -34.12
N PHE A 843 22.53 -13.06 -34.28
CA PHE A 843 22.73 -14.39 -34.88
C PHE A 843 22.28 -14.38 -36.33
N MET A 844 23.22 -14.56 -37.26
CA MET A 844 22.90 -14.84 -38.66
C MET A 844 22.61 -16.33 -38.82
N VAL A 845 21.36 -16.68 -39.05
CA VAL A 845 20.95 -18.06 -39.37
C VAL A 845 20.89 -18.21 -40.89
N SER A 846 21.75 -19.07 -41.47
CA SER A 846 21.67 -19.41 -42.89
C SER A 846 20.46 -20.31 -43.18
N ARG A 847 19.96 -20.32 -44.43
CA ARG A 847 18.82 -21.18 -44.85
C ARG A 847 19.04 -22.64 -44.43
N ALA A 848 18.09 -23.19 -43.68
CA ALA A 848 18.03 -24.63 -43.42
C ALA A 848 17.63 -25.38 -44.70
N ARG A 849 18.30 -26.49 -45.00
CA ARG A 849 17.95 -27.38 -46.11
C ARG A 849 17.38 -28.66 -45.53
N VAL A 850 16.11 -28.95 -45.83
CA VAL A 850 15.50 -30.24 -45.47
C VAL A 850 16.00 -31.27 -46.47
N VAL A 851 16.68 -32.31 -45.99
CA VAL A 851 17.11 -33.44 -46.81
C VAL A 851 16.25 -34.64 -46.44
N ARG A 852 15.65 -35.28 -47.44
CA ARG A 852 14.92 -36.54 -47.27
C ARG A 852 15.94 -37.66 -47.06
N ILE A 853 15.82 -38.38 -45.95
CA ILE A 853 16.59 -39.61 -45.72
C ILE A 853 15.87 -40.73 -46.49
N ALA A 854 16.62 -41.64 -47.11
CA ALA A 854 16.06 -42.77 -47.85
C ALA A 854 15.32 -43.71 -46.90
N ASP A 855 14.17 -44.20 -47.33
CA ASP A 855 13.26 -45.01 -46.52
C ASP A 855 13.88 -46.39 -46.24
N ASP A 856 14.37 -46.61 -45.01
CA ASP A 856 14.82 -47.89 -44.48
C ASP A 856 13.64 -48.64 -43.82
N GLY A 857 12.67 -49.01 -44.66
CA GLY A 857 11.77 -50.16 -44.50
C GLY A 857 10.81 -50.22 -43.30
N GLU A 858 10.99 -49.44 -42.23
CA GLU A 858 10.24 -49.62 -40.97
C GLU A 858 9.61 -48.34 -40.39
N VAL A 859 9.85 -47.16 -40.97
CA VAL A 859 9.16 -45.93 -40.54
C VAL A 859 8.81 -45.05 -41.74
N ASP A 860 7.52 -44.94 -42.02
CA ASP A 860 7.00 -44.02 -43.02
C ASP A 860 7.11 -42.58 -42.47
N ARG A 861 7.96 -41.76 -43.11
CA ARG A 861 8.16 -40.30 -42.93
C ARG A 861 8.98 -39.82 -41.74
N ALA A 862 10.31 -39.87 -41.84
CA ALA A 862 11.22 -39.06 -41.04
C ALA A 862 11.96 -38.01 -41.89
N THR A 863 11.69 -36.72 -41.65
CA THR A 863 12.53 -35.61 -42.15
C THR A 863 13.41 -35.13 -41.00
N ARG A 864 14.74 -35.04 -41.21
CA ARG A 864 15.66 -34.44 -40.25
C ARG A 864 16.15 -33.08 -40.77
N PRO A 865 15.99 -31.99 -40.01
CA PRO A 865 16.67 -30.74 -40.33
C PRO A 865 18.17 -30.91 -40.09
N VAL A 866 18.99 -30.59 -41.09
CA VAL A 866 20.45 -30.55 -40.98
C VAL A 866 20.87 -29.08 -40.94
N PHE A 867 21.46 -28.65 -39.83
CA PHE A 867 22.04 -27.31 -39.69
C PHE A 867 23.53 -27.37 -40.01
N THR A 868 24.00 -26.57 -40.97
CA THR A 868 25.43 -26.30 -41.18
C THR A 868 25.87 -25.21 -40.21
N SER A 869 26.97 -25.44 -39.48
CA SER A 869 27.46 -24.59 -38.37
C SER A 869 27.51 -23.09 -38.71
N ALA A 870 27.05 -22.27 -37.77
CA ALA A 870 27.07 -20.80 -37.86
C ALA A 870 28.38 -20.22 -37.30
N THR A 871 28.87 -19.14 -37.93
CA THR A 871 29.93 -18.27 -37.40
C THR A 871 29.28 -17.04 -36.76
N ALA A 872 29.63 -16.71 -35.53
CA ALA A 872 29.14 -15.49 -34.86
C ALA A 872 29.82 -14.24 -35.44
N SER A 873 29.06 -13.19 -35.74
CA SER A 873 29.60 -11.86 -36.06
C SER A 873 28.88 -10.79 -35.23
N ARG A 874 29.64 -9.83 -34.69
CA ARG A 874 29.12 -8.71 -33.90
C ARG A 874 28.38 -7.74 -34.84
N PHE A 875 27.10 -7.47 -34.58
CA PHE A 875 26.30 -6.53 -35.36
C PHE A 875 26.34 -5.14 -34.69
N GLN A 876 26.92 -4.16 -35.37
CA GLN A 876 26.83 -2.73 -35.00
C GLN A 876 25.98 -2.03 -36.06
N GLY A 877 24.70 -1.84 -35.79
CA GLY A 877 23.81 -1.08 -36.66
C GLY A 877 22.68 -0.43 -35.86
N SER A 878 22.46 0.87 -36.07
CA SER A 878 21.34 1.59 -35.47
C SER A 878 20.02 1.05 -36.01
N PHE A 879 19.07 0.74 -35.12
CA PHE A 879 17.69 0.47 -35.51
C PHE A 879 17.06 1.80 -35.99
N ALA A 880 16.74 1.88 -37.27
CA ALA A 880 15.95 2.96 -37.86
C ALA A 880 14.47 2.57 -37.92
#